data_AF-A0A7C5TWP1-F1
#
_entry.id   AF-A0A7C5TWP1-F1
#
_cell.length_a   1.000
_cell.length_b   1.000
_cell.length_c   1.000
_cell.angle_alpha   90.00
_cell.angle_beta   90.00
_cell.angle_gamma   90.00
#
_symmetry.space_group_name_H-M   'P 1'
#
loop_
_entity.id
_entity.type
_entity.pdbx_description
1 polymer ?
#
loop_
_entity_poly.entity_id
_entity_poly.type
_entity_poly.pdbx_seq_one_letter_code
_entity_poly.pdbx_strand_id
1 'polypeptide(L)'
;MNLLKRSFMKSFLMLILISVIIFSIETIVFSQDLSQNINNIDLFLFKLSKFDHDKTTVLIEVPGDVSIDSVNDLLKAMNIKVLDRLDLVRTLVAEVSVRDLLRINSYIKNVRIYPDLVLKLFDDERFFKTILYDNSLVGSSSIDLYAPNASRYLVQAPLMWSKGYTGKDVKVAVIDTGIQSRHPWLIRPDNTSVVAFHYDVTNDTLEYCGFHGTHVAGIIAAQFDSFQKIGIGSNYTYPGVAPDAIIYDIKVFNSSYKDCESTKSSWIIKGLEIALTGPDGKPNTGDEADIISMSLGGLVEPYIIPYIKTHPLIQALSKAASMNKLVVIAAGNYGPGGYTINYMCVASGVICVAASGDQWSLDVNRLFTAFFSSRGPIPWDTPPLMISAPGIFVISSIPTDYRPPYVAVAASGTSMATPHVSGVLALLRQALPTASSKDLVIRLMNSGLLYKNKGSYEDIYPWNRYLITPNQSILAAGDPYKDPNPMVEGFGFVRAYDALSNMIQVTYETGDLVRYLIIEPGESRNIGKIYIRNIGSNKVSVSLYVVGFESYGGSSNIKGSIDISPNQIMIQPLSTGVVDLRVNIDKNIFPGTYSGYIVAVARTEDGREFNAKIILSVTVPLKIDSQYPRVSLQTFAGLSAEPLYYLGISSPEWISFIINVSQIPSTPLLLRFVSKDSLVNMHIDDLMIIPPTNEFISLATGNILFEHKGYHVLVIGWLYGAYDEGTLSIDLYSSSASPEIILSSVSYNISSLYKELDELRSRLSSLELNISQISSNISEINNVLRNTKLDIEDLRLKINDLNSSIIDLRDHLVRYIEDLNKTVYIEVNELYTRYTMLNESLRNYNTSLSEITKNVGILYDEVSNLRNSVEKTSLTLSQELSGLKSYVDNNLRIYVILISLAFAISIISLLISLYIVIRRKSSS
;
A
#
# COMPACT_ATOMS: atom_id res chain seq x y z
N MET A 1 -45.54 -39.46 39.84
CA MET A 1 -44.24 -38.77 39.68
C MET A 1 -43.17 -39.63 39.00
N ASN A 2 -42.89 -40.86 39.46
CA ASN A 2 -41.84 -41.70 38.83
C ASN A 2 -42.16 -42.24 37.42
N LEU A 3 -43.44 -42.41 37.08
CA LEU A 3 -43.88 -42.77 35.71
C LEU A 3 -43.73 -41.61 34.71
N LEU A 4 -43.98 -40.37 35.15
CA LEU A 4 -43.79 -39.14 34.35
C LEU A 4 -42.30 -38.87 34.08
N LYS A 5 -41.41 -39.08 35.07
CA LYS A 5 -39.96 -38.97 34.87
C LYS A 5 -39.43 -39.98 33.84
N ARG A 6 -39.92 -41.22 33.84
CA ARG A 6 -39.50 -42.26 32.87
C ARG A 6 -40.01 -42.00 31.45
N SER A 7 -41.22 -41.46 31.30
CA SER A 7 -41.76 -41.08 29.98
C SER A 7 -41.04 -39.86 29.39
N PHE A 8 -40.70 -38.87 30.22
CA PHE A 8 -39.94 -37.69 29.80
C PHE A 8 -38.51 -38.04 29.40
N MET A 9 -37.82 -38.90 30.17
CA MET A 9 -36.47 -39.37 29.82
C MET A 9 -36.46 -40.18 28.52
N LYS A 10 -37.45 -41.03 28.29
CA LYS A 10 -37.53 -41.81 27.03
C LYS A 10 -37.79 -40.91 25.83
N SER A 11 -38.63 -39.89 25.97
CA SER A 11 -38.90 -38.93 24.89
C SER A 11 -37.69 -38.03 24.61
N PHE A 12 -36.95 -37.64 25.65
CA PHE A 12 -35.71 -36.87 25.54
C PHE A 12 -34.57 -37.66 24.89
N LEU A 13 -34.39 -38.94 25.28
CA LEU A 13 -33.43 -39.84 24.62
C LEU A 13 -33.81 -40.13 23.17
N MET A 14 -35.10 -40.23 22.85
CA MET A 14 -35.56 -40.45 21.47
C MET A 14 -35.31 -39.22 20.58
N LEU A 15 -35.47 -38.00 21.11
CA LEU A 15 -35.11 -36.75 20.43
C LEU A 15 -33.59 -36.61 20.20
N ILE A 16 -32.77 -37.05 21.16
CA ILE A 16 -31.31 -37.13 20.98
C ILE A 16 -30.95 -38.17 19.92
N LEU A 17 -31.60 -39.34 19.90
CA LEU A 17 -31.33 -40.36 18.89
C LEU A 17 -31.73 -39.88 17.48
N ILE A 18 -32.86 -39.21 17.33
CA ILE A 18 -33.33 -38.68 16.05
C ILE A 18 -32.40 -37.55 15.56
N SER A 19 -31.93 -36.67 16.45
CA SER A 19 -30.96 -35.63 16.08
C SER A 19 -29.60 -36.20 15.72
N VAL A 20 -29.13 -37.25 16.40
CA VAL A 20 -27.89 -37.96 16.04
C VAL A 20 -28.04 -38.70 14.71
N ILE A 21 -29.20 -39.30 14.40
CA ILE A 21 -29.45 -39.98 13.12
C ILE A 21 -29.57 -38.97 11.97
N ILE A 22 -30.21 -37.82 12.17
CA ILE A 22 -30.26 -36.73 11.17
C ILE A 22 -28.85 -36.18 10.92
N PHE A 23 -28.06 -35.98 11.98
CA PHE A 23 -26.66 -35.53 11.87
C PHE A 23 -25.77 -36.57 11.17
N SER A 24 -26.05 -37.86 11.37
CA SER A 24 -25.34 -38.98 10.73
C SER A 24 -25.71 -39.14 9.24
N ILE A 25 -26.97 -38.87 8.87
CA ILE A 25 -27.43 -38.93 7.48
C ILE A 25 -26.95 -37.70 6.70
N GLU A 26 -26.91 -36.51 7.32
CA GLU A 26 -26.27 -35.32 6.72
C GLU A 26 -24.77 -35.53 6.52
N THR A 27 -24.05 -36.17 7.45
CA THR A 27 -22.61 -36.47 7.29
C THR A 27 -22.31 -37.57 6.26
N ILE A 28 -23.21 -38.55 6.08
CA ILE A 28 -23.03 -39.61 5.06
C ILE A 28 -23.36 -39.10 3.65
N VAL A 29 -24.37 -38.22 3.50
CA VAL A 29 -24.67 -37.57 2.22
C VAL A 29 -23.62 -36.49 1.88
N PHE A 30 -23.03 -35.82 2.88
CA PHE A 30 -21.90 -34.90 2.67
C PHE A 30 -20.59 -35.62 2.30
N SER A 31 -20.34 -36.84 2.77
CA SER A 31 -19.04 -37.51 2.54
C SER A 31 -18.92 -38.20 1.17
N GLN A 32 -20.02 -38.62 0.54
CA GLN A 32 -19.96 -39.29 -0.77
C GLN A 32 -19.76 -38.33 -1.95
N ASP A 33 -20.31 -37.11 -1.91
CA ASP A 33 -20.14 -36.10 -2.98
C ASP A 33 -18.79 -35.36 -2.93
N LEU A 34 -18.07 -35.38 -1.80
CA LEU A 34 -16.76 -34.74 -1.68
C LEU A 34 -15.64 -35.47 -2.47
N SER A 35 -15.81 -36.77 -2.73
CA SER A 35 -14.70 -37.62 -3.20
C SER A 35 -14.39 -37.55 -4.70
N GLN A 36 -15.23 -36.89 -5.52
CA GLN A 36 -15.09 -36.95 -6.99
C GLN A 36 -14.78 -35.64 -7.71
N ASN A 37 -14.62 -34.50 -7.01
CA ASN A 37 -14.38 -33.20 -7.69
C ASN A 37 -13.43 -32.22 -6.96
N ILE A 38 -12.60 -32.67 -6.02
CA ILE A 38 -11.82 -31.78 -5.14
C ILE A 38 -10.31 -32.01 -5.33
N ASN A 39 -9.79 -31.79 -6.55
CA ASN A 39 -8.35 -31.96 -6.79
C ASN A 39 -7.55 -30.64 -6.71
N ASN A 40 -8.21 -29.47 -6.61
CA ASN A 40 -7.55 -28.15 -6.55
C ASN A 40 -7.80 -27.36 -5.25
N ILE A 41 -8.71 -27.83 -4.41
CA ILE A 41 -9.26 -27.08 -3.28
C ILE A 41 -8.57 -27.47 -1.96
N ASP A 42 -7.99 -28.67 -1.84
CA ASP A 42 -7.54 -29.22 -0.57
C ASP A 42 -6.35 -28.51 0.08
N LEU A 43 -5.31 -28.12 -0.68
CA LEU A 43 -4.17 -27.39 -0.12
C LEU A 43 -4.55 -25.95 0.30
N PHE A 44 -5.44 -25.33 -0.47
CA PHE A 44 -5.95 -23.98 -0.21
C PHE A 44 -6.92 -23.95 0.97
N LEU A 45 -7.83 -24.93 1.09
CA LEU A 45 -8.68 -25.10 2.27
C LEU A 45 -7.86 -25.44 3.53
N PHE A 46 -6.81 -26.26 3.39
CA PHE A 46 -5.91 -26.59 4.51
C PHE A 46 -5.19 -25.35 5.06
N LYS A 47 -4.61 -24.48 4.22
CA LYS A 47 -4.03 -23.21 4.70
C LYS A 47 -5.11 -22.21 5.15
N LEU A 48 -6.28 -22.12 4.50
CA LEU A 48 -7.38 -21.26 4.94
C LEU A 48 -7.92 -21.64 6.33
N SER A 49 -7.92 -22.92 6.68
CA SER A 49 -8.29 -23.39 8.03
C SER A 49 -7.37 -22.86 9.14
N LYS A 50 -6.17 -22.39 8.79
CA LYS A 50 -5.18 -21.81 9.72
C LYS A 50 -5.28 -20.28 9.85
N PHE A 51 -6.05 -19.60 9.00
CA PHE A 51 -6.22 -18.14 9.08
C PHE A 51 -7.46 -17.78 9.90
N ASP A 52 -7.23 -17.06 11.00
CA ASP A 52 -8.19 -16.66 12.05
C ASP A 52 -9.14 -15.52 11.61
N HIS A 53 -9.52 -15.45 10.33
CA HIS A 53 -10.31 -14.36 9.77
C HIS A 53 -11.54 -14.87 9.03
N ASP A 54 -12.70 -14.30 9.36
CA ASP A 54 -14.01 -14.67 8.80
C ASP A 54 -14.08 -14.54 7.26
N LYS A 55 -13.17 -13.80 6.61
CA LYS A 55 -13.07 -13.60 5.16
C LYS A 55 -11.63 -13.41 4.66
N THR A 56 -11.36 -13.83 3.42
CA THR A 56 -10.07 -13.69 2.71
C THR A 56 -10.27 -13.12 1.29
N THR A 57 -9.23 -12.54 0.69
CA THR A 57 -9.27 -12.11 -0.72
C THR A 57 -8.80 -13.26 -1.63
N VAL A 58 -9.58 -13.55 -2.67
CA VAL A 58 -9.29 -14.61 -3.64
C VAL A 58 -9.42 -14.11 -5.08
N LEU A 59 -8.78 -14.84 -5.97
CA LEU A 59 -8.88 -14.72 -7.41
C LEU A 59 -9.80 -15.84 -7.94
N ILE A 60 -10.92 -15.47 -8.54
CA ILE A 60 -11.89 -16.40 -9.12
C ILE A 60 -11.71 -16.36 -10.64
N GLU A 61 -11.00 -17.34 -11.19
CA GLU A 61 -10.79 -17.49 -12.63
C GLU A 61 -12.06 -18.06 -13.28
N VAL A 62 -12.60 -17.32 -14.24
CA VAL A 62 -13.88 -17.67 -14.89
C VAL A 62 -13.64 -18.51 -16.14
N PRO A 63 -14.25 -19.71 -16.25
CA PRO A 63 -14.15 -20.55 -17.44
C PRO A 63 -14.51 -19.83 -18.73
N GLY A 64 -13.87 -20.20 -19.84
CA GLY A 64 -14.03 -19.53 -21.13
C GLY A 64 -15.44 -19.64 -21.74
N ASP A 65 -16.17 -20.70 -21.39
CA ASP A 65 -17.55 -20.97 -21.80
C ASP A 65 -18.61 -20.25 -20.94
N VAL A 66 -18.19 -19.57 -19.87
CA VAL A 66 -19.07 -18.84 -18.95
C VAL A 66 -18.85 -17.33 -19.08
N SER A 67 -19.93 -16.55 -19.02
CA SER A 67 -19.85 -15.10 -18.99
C SER A 67 -19.34 -14.61 -17.62
N ILE A 68 -18.26 -13.81 -17.63
CA ILE A 68 -17.71 -13.19 -16.42
C ILE A 68 -18.70 -12.23 -15.76
N ASP A 69 -19.55 -11.56 -16.54
CA ASP A 69 -20.58 -10.66 -16.00
C ASP A 69 -21.66 -11.45 -15.26
N SER A 70 -22.06 -12.61 -15.78
CA SER A 70 -23.01 -13.49 -15.10
C SER A 70 -22.45 -14.05 -13.80
N VAL A 71 -21.15 -14.36 -13.74
CA VAL A 71 -20.49 -14.76 -12.49
C VAL A 71 -20.42 -13.60 -11.50
N ASN A 72 -20.08 -12.39 -11.96
CA ASN A 72 -20.07 -11.20 -11.12
C ASN A 72 -21.44 -10.92 -10.48
N ASP A 73 -22.51 -11.01 -11.28
CA ASP A 73 -23.88 -10.83 -10.80
C ASP A 73 -24.29 -11.91 -9.80
N LEU A 74 -23.88 -13.17 -10.03
CA LEU A 74 -24.09 -14.27 -9.09
C LEU A 74 -23.38 -14.00 -7.76
N LEU A 75 -22.10 -13.61 -7.78
CA LEU A 75 -21.34 -13.31 -6.55
C LEU A 75 -22.00 -12.17 -5.76
N LYS A 76 -22.44 -11.11 -6.44
CA LYS A 76 -23.20 -10.01 -5.81
C LYS A 76 -24.52 -10.51 -5.20
N ALA A 77 -25.26 -11.37 -5.90
CA ALA A 77 -26.49 -11.98 -5.39
C ALA A 77 -26.24 -12.89 -4.16
N MET A 78 -25.04 -13.46 -4.05
CA MET A 78 -24.58 -14.22 -2.88
C MET A 78 -24.09 -13.31 -1.73
N ASN A 79 -24.16 -11.98 -1.87
CA ASN A 79 -23.62 -10.99 -0.94
C ASN A 79 -22.09 -11.08 -0.77
N ILE A 80 -21.39 -11.54 -1.81
CA ILE A 80 -19.93 -11.60 -1.87
C ILE A 80 -19.44 -10.28 -2.47
N LYS A 81 -18.47 -9.66 -1.79
CA LYS A 81 -17.90 -8.37 -2.21
C LYS A 81 -16.85 -8.60 -3.30
N VAL A 82 -17.18 -8.24 -4.54
CA VAL A 82 -16.22 -8.20 -5.65
C VAL A 82 -15.45 -6.88 -5.56
N LEU A 83 -14.12 -6.99 -5.47
CA LEU A 83 -13.19 -5.88 -5.29
C LEU A 83 -12.70 -5.32 -6.62
N ASP A 84 -12.41 -6.20 -7.59
CA ASP A 84 -11.88 -5.81 -8.89
C ASP A 84 -12.14 -6.88 -9.95
N ARG A 85 -11.90 -6.54 -11.22
CA ARG A 85 -11.95 -7.40 -12.39
C ARG A 85 -10.64 -7.29 -13.17
N LEU A 86 -10.04 -8.45 -13.43
CA LEU A 86 -8.77 -8.62 -14.13
C LEU A 86 -9.06 -9.25 -15.51
N ASP A 87 -9.29 -8.42 -16.51
CA ASP A 87 -9.62 -8.81 -17.88
C ASP A 87 -8.48 -9.55 -18.61
N LEU A 88 -7.21 -9.27 -18.28
CA LEU A 88 -6.05 -9.91 -18.88
C LEU A 88 -6.11 -11.43 -18.72
N VAL A 89 -6.65 -11.90 -17.60
CA VAL A 89 -6.73 -13.32 -17.22
C VAL A 89 -8.15 -13.81 -16.93
N ARG A 90 -9.18 -13.00 -17.24
CA ARG A 90 -10.60 -13.31 -17.00
C ARG A 90 -10.88 -13.73 -15.56
N THR A 91 -10.45 -12.92 -14.61
CA THR A 91 -10.51 -13.23 -13.18
C THR A 91 -11.24 -12.13 -12.41
N LEU A 92 -12.07 -12.53 -11.44
CA LEU A 92 -12.67 -11.61 -10.48
C LEU A 92 -11.90 -11.67 -9.16
N VAL A 93 -11.65 -10.52 -8.55
CA VAL A 93 -11.07 -10.41 -7.21
C VAL A 93 -12.21 -10.25 -6.22
N ALA A 94 -12.31 -11.12 -5.23
CA ALA A 94 -13.44 -11.12 -4.30
C ALA A 94 -13.02 -11.41 -2.86
N GLU A 95 -13.75 -10.84 -1.92
CA GLU A 95 -13.62 -11.12 -0.49
C GLU A 95 -14.63 -12.21 -0.09
N VAL A 96 -14.13 -13.40 0.26
CA VAL A 96 -14.93 -14.62 0.47
C VAL A 96 -14.67 -15.24 1.84
N SER A 97 -15.69 -15.84 2.46
CA SER A 97 -15.51 -16.75 3.60
C SER A 97 -15.27 -18.19 3.13
N VAL A 98 -14.80 -19.06 4.03
CA VAL A 98 -14.67 -20.51 3.74
C VAL A 98 -16.01 -21.13 3.31
N ARG A 99 -17.13 -20.68 3.89
CA ARG A 99 -18.48 -21.13 3.49
C ARG A 99 -18.85 -20.68 2.09
N ASP A 100 -18.44 -19.49 1.68
CA ASP A 100 -18.72 -18.96 0.35
C ASP A 100 -17.97 -19.73 -0.74
N LEU A 101 -16.74 -20.18 -0.46
CA LEU A 101 -15.95 -21.00 -1.40
C LEU A 101 -16.67 -22.28 -1.82
N LEU A 102 -17.23 -23.01 -0.85
CA LEU A 102 -18.00 -24.24 -1.13
C LEU A 102 -19.25 -23.94 -1.97
N ARG A 103 -19.92 -22.81 -1.70
CA ARG A 103 -21.10 -22.38 -2.46
C ARG A 103 -20.73 -21.97 -3.89
N ILE A 104 -19.64 -21.23 -4.09
CA ILE A 104 -19.20 -20.84 -5.43
C ILE A 104 -18.94 -22.09 -6.28
N ASN A 105 -18.25 -23.09 -5.72
CA ASN A 105 -17.94 -24.33 -6.42
C ASN A 105 -19.18 -25.16 -6.80
N SER A 106 -20.27 -25.07 -6.02
CA SER A 106 -21.51 -25.78 -6.35
C SER A 106 -22.34 -25.11 -7.45
N TYR A 107 -22.24 -23.78 -7.60
CA TYR A 107 -22.96 -23.03 -8.65
C TYR A 107 -22.19 -22.94 -9.96
N ILE A 108 -20.85 -22.90 -9.91
CA ILE A 108 -20.00 -22.69 -11.09
C ILE A 108 -19.14 -23.93 -11.30
N LYS A 109 -19.54 -24.77 -12.26
CA LYS A 109 -18.75 -25.94 -12.64
C LYS A 109 -17.37 -25.51 -13.16
N ASN A 110 -16.33 -26.23 -12.74
CA ASN A 110 -14.93 -26.01 -13.17
C ASN A 110 -14.35 -24.63 -12.81
N VAL A 111 -14.95 -23.89 -11.88
CA VAL A 111 -14.36 -22.64 -11.38
C VAL A 111 -13.04 -22.93 -10.69
N ARG A 112 -12.03 -22.08 -10.92
CA ARG A 112 -10.76 -22.14 -10.22
C ARG A 112 -10.63 -20.94 -9.31
N ILE A 113 -10.25 -21.21 -8.07
CA ILE A 113 -10.12 -20.18 -7.04
C ILE A 113 -8.70 -20.26 -6.50
N TYR A 114 -8.02 -19.12 -6.50
CA TYR A 114 -6.65 -18.98 -6.02
C TYR A 114 -6.58 -17.99 -4.86
N PRO A 115 -5.65 -18.16 -3.90
CA PRO A 115 -5.33 -17.11 -2.95
C PRO A 115 -4.87 -15.85 -3.70
N ASP A 116 -5.28 -14.67 -3.24
CA ASP A 116 -4.59 -13.45 -3.65
C ASP A 116 -3.26 -13.37 -2.88
N LEU A 117 -2.18 -13.82 -3.52
CA LEU A 117 -0.87 -13.94 -2.87
C LEU A 117 -0.36 -12.56 -2.42
N VAL A 118 0.22 -12.50 -1.24
CA VAL A 118 0.98 -11.34 -0.76
C VAL A 118 2.44 -11.54 -1.14
N LEU A 119 2.96 -10.63 -1.96
CA LEU A 119 4.36 -10.57 -2.35
C LEU A 119 5.04 -9.46 -1.56
N LYS A 120 6.36 -9.53 -1.43
CA LYS A 120 7.13 -8.54 -0.68
C LYS A 120 8.12 -7.77 -1.56
N LEU A 121 8.41 -6.52 -1.21
CA LEU A 121 9.71 -5.94 -1.50
C LEU A 121 10.70 -6.73 -0.66
N PHE A 122 11.70 -7.31 -1.31
CA PHE A 122 12.53 -8.33 -0.66
C PHE A 122 13.13 -7.82 0.66
N ASP A 123 12.79 -8.56 1.70
CA ASP A 123 12.87 -8.23 3.11
C ASP A 123 14.18 -8.81 3.66
N ASP A 124 15.26 -8.02 3.57
CA ASP A 124 16.34 -8.19 4.52
C ASP A 124 16.92 -6.82 4.88
N GLU A 125 16.32 -6.18 5.89
CA GLU A 125 16.88 -5.02 6.59
C GLU A 125 18.36 -5.22 6.97
N ARG A 126 18.85 -6.47 7.10
CA ARG A 126 20.25 -6.78 7.41
C ARG A 126 21.22 -6.43 6.28
N PHE A 127 20.75 -6.35 5.03
CA PHE A 127 21.56 -5.94 3.87
C PHE A 127 21.21 -4.53 3.36
N PHE A 128 20.02 -4.05 3.69
CA PHE A 128 19.64 -2.63 3.59
C PHE A 128 20.24 -1.78 4.71
N LYS A 129 21.46 -2.09 5.15
CA LYS A 129 22.31 -1.06 5.75
C LYS A 129 22.74 -0.15 4.60
N THR A 130 21.77 0.68 4.19
CA THR A 130 21.95 1.93 3.47
C THR A 130 23.25 2.47 4.02
N ILE A 131 24.31 2.52 3.21
CA ILE A 131 25.52 3.27 3.57
C ILE A 131 25.07 4.72 3.50
N LEU A 132 24.37 5.10 4.55
CA LEU A 132 24.20 6.43 5.02
C LEU A 132 25.58 6.69 5.54
N TYR A 133 26.36 7.37 4.71
CA TYR A 133 27.65 7.88 5.09
C TYR A 133 27.45 8.65 6.40
N ASP A 134 27.67 7.95 7.50
CA ASP A 134 27.70 8.52 8.82
C ASP A 134 29.04 9.24 8.90
N ASN A 135 28.98 10.56 8.79
CA ASN A 135 30.15 11.43 8.95
C ASN A 135 30.89 11.19 10.28
N SER A 136 30.31 10.47 11.25
CA SER A 136 30.98 10.14 12.51
C SER A 136 31.97 8.97 12.45
N LEU A 137 31.92 8.13 11.40
CA LEU A 137 32.88 7.03 11.19
C LEU A 137 33.99 7.36 10.18
N VAL A 138 33.90 8.52 9.51
CA VAL A 138 34.89 9.00 8.56
C VAL A 138 35.64 10.16 9.19
N GLY A 139 36.77 9.84 9.83
CA GLY A 139 37.77 10.83 10.16
C GLY A 139 38.09 11.66 8.92
N SER A 140 37.93 12.97 9.06
CA SER A 140 38.34 14.04 8.16
C SER A 140 39.22 13.62 6.98
N SER A 141 38.73 13.89 5.76
CA SER A 141 39.32 13.77 4.41
C SER A 141 38.83 12.58 3.57
N SER A 142 38.04 12.93 2.53
CA SER A 142 37.92 12.19 1.25
C SER A 142 37.65 10.69 1.32
N ILE A 143 36.39 10.31 1.60
CA ILE A 143 35.84 9.11 0.97
C ILE A 143 34.89 9.58 -0.12
N ASP A 144 35.30 9.34 -1.35
CA ASP A 144 34.73 9.83 -2.59
C ASP A 144 33.27 9.39 -2.78
N LEU A 145 32.34 10.35 -2.61
CA LEU A 145 31.08 10.39 -3.39
C LEU A 145 31.34 10.48 -4.92
N TYR A 146 32.62 10.51 -5.32
CA TYR A 146 33.17 10.73 -6.66
C TYR A 146 33.57 9.44 -7.40
N ALA A 147 33.20 8.26 -6.90
CA ALA A 147 33.44 7.02 -7.64
C ALA A 147 32.62 7.00 -8.94
N PRO A 148 33.22 6.71 -10.11
CA PRO A 148 32.53 6.78 -11.40
C PRO A 148 31.26 5.91 -11.41
N ASN A 149 30.25 6.31 -12.19
CA ASN A 149 29.00 5.56 -12.44
C ASN A 149 29.26 4.22 -13.17
N ALA A 150 30.10 3.36 -12.60
CA ALA A 150 30.71 2.20 -13.23
C ALA A 150 29.66 1.24 -13.77
N SER A 151 28.53 1.11 -13.08
CA SER A 151 27.40 0.29 -13.49
C SER A 151 26.93 0.56 -14.93
N ARG A 152 26.79 1.83 -15.34
CA ARG A 152 26.36 2.22 -16.70
C ARG A 152 27.43 1.92 -17.76
N TYR A 153 28.71 2.07 -17.39
CA TYR A 153 29.83 1.72 -18.27
C TYR A 153 29.96 0.21 -18.47
N LEU A 154 29.79 -0.59 -17.41
CA LEU A 154 29.86 -2.04 -17.45
C LEU A 154 28.80 -2.63 -18.40
N VAL A 155 27.60 -2.06 -18.43
CA VAL A 155 26.55 -2.44 -19.39
C VAL A 155 26.69 -1.77 -20.76
N GLN A 156 27.77 -1.02 -20.98
CA GLN A 156 28.12 -0.31 -22.23
C GLN A 156 27.11 0.76 -22.68
N ALA A 157 26.36 1.37 -21.76
CA ALA A 157 25.42 2.43 -22.11
C ALA A 157 26.09 3.62 -22.84
N PRO A 158 27.28 4.11 -22.44
CA PRO A 158 27.96 5.21 -23.15
C PRO A 158 28.30 4.90 -24.61
N LEU A 159 28.59 3.64 -24.95
CA LEU A 159 28.83 3.25 -26.35
C LEU A 159 27.53 3.36 -27.17
N MET A 160 26.39 3.05 -26.57
CA MET A 160 25.08 3.23 -27.21
C MET A 160 24.74 4.72 -27.38
N TRP A 161 24.96 5.54 -26.35
CA TRP A 161 24.73 6.99 -26.41
C TRP A 161 25.60 7.66 -27.47
N SER A 162 26.87 7.24 -27.61
CA SER A 162 27.77 7.74 -28.66
C SER A 162 27.27 7.45 -30.09
N LYS A 163 26.34 6.51 -30.24
CA LYS A 163 25.65 6.17 -31.48
C LYS A 163 24.28 6.83 -31.63
N GLY A 164 23.88 7.69 -30.69
CA GLY A 164 22.59 8.37 -30.67
C GLY A 164 21.44 7.56 -30.08
N TYR A 165 21.71 6.39 -29.50
CA TYR A 165 20.69 5.61 -28.81
C TYR A 165 20.70 5.96 -27.34
N THR A 166 19.63 6.57 -26.85
CA THR A 166 19.46 7.08 -25.47
C THR A 166 18.16 6.58 -24.82
N GLY A 167 17.39 5.73 -25.50
CA GLY A 167 16.07 5.26 -25.08
C GLY A 167 14.92 6.14 -25.60
N LYS A 168 15.21 7.13 -26.45
CA LYS A 168 14.21 8.05 -26.97
C LYS A 168 13.02 7.31 -27.59
N ASP A 169 11.81 7.80 -27.29
CA ASP A 169 10.52 7.29 -27.76
C ASP A 169 10.17 5.86 -27.29
N VAL A 170 10.97 5.25 -26.41
CA VAL A 170 10.70 3.94 -25.82
C VAL A 170 10.03 4.09 -24.46
N LYS A 171 8.92 3.38 -24.25
CA LYS A 171 8.12 3.44 -23.02
C LYS A 171 8.47 2.28 -22.08
N VAL A 172 8.82 2.61 -20.85
CA VAL A 172 9.15 1.66 -19.80
C VAL A 172 8.18 1.82 -18.64
N ALA A 173 7.31 0.84 -18.44
CA ALA A 173 6.47 0.75 -17.25
C ALA A 173 7.31 0.24 -16.07
N VAL A 174 7.34 1.01 -14.99
CA VAL A 174 7.93 0.64 -13.71
C VAL A 174 6.78 0.25 -12.80
N ILE A 175 6.58 -1.05 -12.58
CA ILE A 175 5.57 -1.58 -11.66
C ILE A 175 6.25 -1.76 -10.30
N ASP A 176 6.05 -0.81 -9.39
CA ASP A 176 6.84 -0.69 -8.16
C ASP A 176 6.09 0.11 -7.06
N THR A 177 6.80 0.72 -6.12
CA THR A 177 6.26 1.48 -4.97
C THR A 177 5.81 2.91 -5.27
N GLY A 178 5.84 3.31 -6.54
CA GLY A 178 5.64 4.69 -6.99
C GLY A 178 6.94 5.47 -7.12
N ILE A 179 6.89 6.55 -7.91
CA ILE A 179 8.04 7.39 -8.25
C ILE A 179 7.74 8.85 -7.90
N GLN A 180 8.70 9.55 -7.27
CA GLN A 180 8.63 11.01 -7.18
C GLN A 180 8.83 11.62 -8.58
N SER A 181 7.74 11.90 -9.30
CA SER A 181 7.78 12.27 -10.73
C SER A 181 8.56 13.55 -11.00
N ARG A 182 8.62 14.47 -10.03
CA ARG A 182 9.36 15.74 -10.12
C ARG A 182 10.75 15.72 -9.50
N HIS A 183 11.32 14.54 -9.24
CA HIS A 183 12.69 14.43 -8.72
C HIS A 183 13.71 15.10 -9.68
N PRO A 184 14.68 15.91 -9.19
CA PRO A 184 15.61 16.66 -10.06
C PRO A 184 16.40 15.81 -11.06
N TRP A 185 16.74 14.57 -10.72
CA TRP A 185 17.41 13.64 -11.63
C TRP A 185 16.52 13.11 -12.76
N LEU A 186 15.20 13.22 -12.63
CA LEU A 186 14.20 12.73 -13.58
C LEU A 186 13.58 13.84 -14.44
N ILE A 187 14.02 15.10 -14.25
CA ILE A 187 13.56 16.24 -15.04
C ILE A 187 14.52 16.49 -16.19
N ARG A 188 14.04 16.47 -17.44
CA ARG A 188 14.80 16.77 -18.67
C ARG A 188 15.25 18.24 -18.73
N PRO A 189 16.19 18.61 -19.64
CA PRO A 189 16.63 19.99 -19.81
C PRO A 189 15.51 20.99 -20.18
N ASP A 190 14.44 20.51 -20.82
CA ASP A 190 13.24 21.29 -21.15
C ASP A 190 12.23 21.42 -19.99
N ASN A 191 12.61 20.99 -18.78
CA ASN A 191 11.81 20.99 -17.56
C ASN A 191 10.61 20.02 -17.56
N THR A 192 10.53 19.09 -18.52
CA THR A 192 9.57 17.98 -18.50
C THR A 192 10.09 16.81 -17.67
N SER A 193 9.20 16.03 -17.06
CA SER A 193 9.60 14.79 -16.38
C SER A 193 9.75 13.64 -17.37
N VAL A 194 10.71 12.74 -17.12
CA VAL A 194 10.74 11.44 -17.80
C VAL A 194 9.54 10.56 -17.44
N VAL A 195 8.95 10.78 -16.26
CA VAL A 195 7.69 10.15 -15.85
C VAL A 195 6.54 10.86 -16.56
N ALA A 196 6.01 10.21 -17.61
CA ALA A 196 4.97 10.79 -18.47
C ALA A 196 3.56 10.33 -18.10
N PHE A 197 3.44 9.26 -17.31
CA PHE A 197 2.18 8.69 -16.88
C PHE A 197 2.34 8.10 -15.48
N HIS A 198 1.30 8.24 -14.65
CA HIS A 198 1.24 7.68 -13.31
C HIS A 198 -0.13 7.04 -13.07
N TYR A 199 -0.15 5.86 -12.47
CA TYR A 199 -1.36 5.16 -12.04
C TYR A 199 -1.12 4.40 -10.73
N ASP A 200 -1.91 4.70 -9.69
CA ASP A 200 -1.90 3.96 -8.43
C ASP A 200 -3.01 2.91 -8.41
N VAL A 201 -2.63 1.64 -8.47
CA VAL A 201 -3.55 0.49 -8.43
C VAL A 201 -4.14 0.29 -7.02
N THR A 202 -3.44 0.75 -6.00
CA THR A 202 -3.77 0.50 -4.60
C THR A 202 -4.74 1.54 -4.02
N ASN A 203 -5.03 2.61 -4.76
CA ASN A 203 -5.82 3.77 -4.33
C ASN A 203 -5.27 4.43 -3.05
N ASP A 204 -3.95 4.50 -2.93
CA ASP A 204 -3.29 5.21 -1.84
C ASP A 204 -3.21 6.71 -2.17
N THR A 205 -2.98 7.53 -1.14
CA THR A 205 -2.95 9.00 -1.21
C THR A 205 -1.57 9.57 -1.56
N LEU A 206 -0.51 8.78 -1.35
CA LEU A 206 0.86 9.19 -1.63
C LEU A 206 1.26 8.86 -3.07
N GLU A 207 1.96 9.78 -3.74
CA GLU A 207 2.51 9.54 -5.10
C GLU A 207 3.44 8.33 -5.14
N TYR A 208 4.26 8.18 -4.11
CA TYR A 208 5.18 7.06 -3.90
C TYR A 208 5.19 6.66 -2.45
N CYS A 209 5.72 5.47 -2.20
CA CYS A 209 6.03 5.01 -0.88
C CYS A 209 7.43 4.42 -0.80
N GLY A 210 8.14 4.71 0.29
CA GLY A 210 9.56 4.39 0.41
C GLY A 210 10.41 5.09 -0.66
N PHE A 211 11.62 4.58 -0.92
CA PHE A 211 12.51 5.12 -1.94
C PHE A 211 12.63 4.26 -3.21
N HIS A 212 12.13 3.02 -3.16
CA HIS A 212 12.50 1.94 -4.07
C HIS A 212 12.15 2.25 -5.54
N GLY A 213 10.90 2.59 -5.86
CA GLY A 213 10.49 2.93 -7.23
C GLY A 213 11.25 4.13 -7.81
N THR A 214 11.51 5.17 -7.02
CA THR A 214 12.32 6.34 -7.45
C THR A 214 13.78 5.97 -7.73
N HIS A 215 14.33 5.00 -6.99
CA HIS A 215 15.68 4.47 -7.22
C HIS A 215 15.76 3.68 -8.52
N VAL A 216 14.78 2.80 -8.77
CA VAL A 216 14.62 2.03 -10.01
C VAL A 216 14.50 2.97 -11.22
N ALA A 217 13.66 4.01 -11.13
CA ALA A 217 13.48 4.99 -12.20
C ALA A 217 14.78 5.75 -12.54
N GLY A 218 15.56 6.14 -11.53
CA GLY A 218 16.85 6.80 -11.75
C GLY A 218 17.90 5.90 -12.42
N ILE A 219 17.82 4.57 -12.22
CA ILE A 219 18.70 3.63 -12.91
C ILE A 219 18.37 3.57 -14.40
N ILE A 220 17.09 3.66 -14.75
CA ILE A 220 16.63 3.64 -16.14
C ILE A 220 16.92 5.00 -16.81
N ALA A 221 16.41 6.10 -16.24
CA ALA A 221 16.23 7.35 -16.99
C ALA A 221 16.71 8.63 -16.28
N ALA A 222 17.64 8.54 -15.30
CA ALA A 222 18.24 9.75 -14.76
C ALA A 222 18.93 10.59 -15.85
N GLN A 223 18.87 11.91 -15.72
CA GLN A 223 19.40 12.85 -16.70
C GLN A 223 20.90 13.10 -16.55
N PHE A 224 21.55 13.51 -17.65
CA PHE A 224 22.98 13.81 -17.66
C PHE A 224 23.35 14.96 -16.70
N ASP A 225 22.50 15.96 -16.53
CA ASP A 225 22.73 17.13 -15.67
C ASP A 225 22.22 16.96 -14.22
N SER A 226 21.87 15.72 -13.83
CA SER A 226 21.33 15.33 -12.52
C SER A 226 22.06 15.97 -11.32
N PHE A 227 23.39 15.94 -11.30
CA PHE A 227 24.20 16.50 -10.20
C PHE A 227 24.27 18.03 -10.21
N GLN A 228 24.30 18.65 -11.39
CA GLN A 228 24.31 20.11 -11.52
C GLN A 228 23.01 20.72 -10.97
N LYS A 229 21.87 20.05 -11.23
CA LYS A 229 20.54 20.47 -10.77
C LYS A 229 20.35 20.51 -9.25
N ILE A 230 21.19 19.79 -8.50
CA ILE A 230 21.13 19.73 -7.03
C ILE A 230 22.23 20.59 -6.37
N GLY A 231 22.86 21.49 -7.13
CA GLY A 231 23.85 22.44 -6.61
C GLY A 231 25.22 21.83 -6.31
N ILE A 232 25.46 20.58 -6.69
CA ILE A 232 26.76 19.94 -6.59
C ILE A 232 27.52 20.29 -7.88
N GLY A 233 28.36 21.34 -7.81
CA GLY A 233 29.17 21.88 -8.93
C GLY A 233 30.29 20.95 -9.42
N SER A 234 30.00 19.67 -9.58
CA SER A 234 30.95 18.64 -10.00
C SER A 234 30.84 18.38 -11.51
N ASN A 235 31.95 17.99 -12.15
CA ASN A 235 31.96 17.54 -13.56
C ASN A 235 31.36 16.13 -13.76
N TYR A 236 30.82 15.51 -12.71
CA TYR A 236 30.29 14.15 -12.77
C TYR A 236 28.81 14.14 -13.16
N THR A 237 28.44 13.20 -14.02
CA THR A 237 27.06 12.97 -14.48
C THR A 237 26.67 11.54 -14.14
N TYR A 238 25.47 11.32 -13.60
CA TYR A 238 24.93 9.98 -13.35
C TYR A 238 23.65 9.76 -14.15
N PRO A 239 23.72 9.76 -15.49
CA PRO A 239 22.57 9.40 -16.29
C PRO A 239 22.14 7.96 -15.98
N GLY A 240 20.85 7.69 -16.17
CA GLY A 240 20.32 6.35 -16.27
C GLY A 240 20.89 5.65 -17.50
N VAL A 241 20.65 4.35 -17.63
CA VAL A 241 21.09 3.57 -18.80
C VAL A 241 20.44 4.11 -20.10
N ALA A 242 19.19 4.51 -20.04
CA ALA A 242 18.38 5.04 -21.14
C ALA A 242 17.76 6.41 -20.74
N PRO A 243 18.57 7.49 -20.73
CA PRO A 243 18.15 8.79 -20.17
C PRO A 243 16.96 9.44 -20.90
N ASP A 244 16.71 9.14 -22.18
CA ASP A 244 15.57 9.69 -22.93
C ASP A 244 14.34 8.77 -22.96
N ALA A 245 14.36 7.66 -22.21
CA ALA A 245 13.20 6.80 -22.08
C ALA A 245 12.00 7.54 -21.45
N ILE A 246 10.80 7.06 -21.79
CA ILE A 246 9.54 7.53 -21.23
C ILE A 246 9.15 6.54 -20.13
N ILE A 247 9.00 7.02 -18.90
CA ILE A 247 8.64 6.17 -17.74
C ILE A 247 7.13 6.25 -17.49
N TYR A 248 6.50 5.09 -17.35
CA TYR A 248 5.15 4.96 -16.79
C TYR A 248 5.28 4.44 -15.36
N ASP A 249 4.86 5.26 -14.40
CA ASP A 249 4.85 4.91 -12.98
C ASP A 249 3.56 4.16 -12.64
N ILE A 250 3.66 2.86 -12.34
CA ILE A 250 2.52 2.03 -12.00
C ILE A 250 2.73 1.52 -10.57
N LYS A 251 2.10 2.20 -9.63
CA LYS A 251 2.25 1.91 -8.21
C LYS A 251 1.35 0.75 -7.81
N VAL A 252 1.95 -0.32 -7.27
CA VAL A 252 1.25 -1.52 -6.79
C VAL A 252 1.49 -1.83 -5.32
N PHE A 253 2.23 -1.00 -4.61
CA PHE A 253 2.42 -1.11 -3.15
C PHE A 253 1.62 -0.03 -2.44
N ASN A 254 1.09 -0.35 -1.26
CA ASN A 254 0.24 0.55 -0.49
C ASN A 254 0.93 0.95 0.82
N SER A 255 0.91 2.24 1.18
CA SER A 255 1.52 2.76 2.40
C SER A 255 0.88 2.31 3.71
N SER A 256 -0.31 1.71 3.65
CA SER A 256 -0.97 1.13 4.82
C SER A 256 -0.33 -0.20 5.25
N TYR A 257 0.41 -0.87 4.37
CA TYR A 257 1.27 -1.98 4.76
C TYR A 257 2.56 -1.42 5.33
N LYS A 258 2.92 -1.86 6.54
CA LYS A 258 4.10 -1.42 7.29
C LYS A 258 5.31 -1.28 6.34
N ASP A 259 5.86 -0.07 6.26
CA ASP A 259 7.04 0.32 5.47
C ASP A 259 6.98 0.03 3.95
N CYS A 260 5.77 -0.11 3.37
CA CYS A 260 5.54 -0.44 1.96
C CYS A 260 6.16 -1.74 1.48
N GLU A 261 6.34 -2.68 2.39
CA GLU A 261 7.08 -3.91 2.11
C GLU A 261 6.27 -4.95 1.36
N SER A 262 4.97 -4.77 1.11
CA SER A 262 4.14 -5.81 0.50
C SER A 262 3.09 -5.31 -0.49
N THR A 263 2.80 -6.17 -1.46
CA THR A 263 1.83 -5.98 -2.54
C THR A 263 1.01 -7.26 -2.73
N LYS A 264 -0.09 -7.17 -3.48
CA LYS A 264 -0.96 -8.29 -3.79
C LYS A 264 -0.82 -8.72 -5.24
N SER A 265 -0.98 -10.01 -5.49
CA SER A 265 -0.95 -10.55 -6.85
C SER A 265 -2.02 -9.93 -7.75
N SER A 266 -3.21 -9.63 -7.22
CA SER A 266 -4.27 -8.89 -7.92
C SER A 266 -3.83 -7.51 -8.40
N TRP A 267 -3.15 -6.74 -7.53
CA TRP A 267 -2.64 -5.41 -7.86
C TRP A 267 -1.54 -5.46 -8.91
N ILE A 268 -0.66 -6.46 -8.84
CA ILE A 268 0.36 -6.66 -9.88
C ILE A 268 -0.30 -6.98 -11.23
N ILE A 269 -1.29 -7.87 -11.26
CA ILE A 269 -2.02 -8.21 -12.51
C ILE A 269 -2.71 -6.96 -13.06
N LYS A 270 -3.32 -6.14 -12.21
CA LYS A 270 -3.94 -4.88 -12.64
C LYS A 270 -2.90 -3.89 -13.16
N GLY A 271 -1.73 -3.80 -12.53
CA GLY A 271 -0.62 -2.99 -13.03
C GLY A 271 -0.12 -3.44 -14.40
N LEU A 272 -0.10 -4.75 -14.67
CA LEU A 272 0.21 -5.29 -16.01
C LEU A 272 -0.85 -4.88 -17.04
N GLU A 273 -2.13 -4.89 -16.69
CA GLU A 273 -3.19 -4.39 -17.57
C GLU A 273 -2.96 -2.92 -17.94
N ILE A 274 -2.69 -2.07 -16.95
CA ILE A 274 -2.41 -0.65 -17.19
C ILE A 274 -1.19 -0.46 -18.09
N ALA A 275 -0.12 -1.25 -17.90
CA ALA A 275 1.05 -1.21 -18.78
C ALA A 275 0.73 -1.64 -20.22
N LEU A 276 -0.20 -2.59 -20.39
CA LEU A 276 -0.65 -3.15 -21.67
C LEU A 276 -1.74 -2.36 -22.36
N THR A 277 -2.38 -1.41 -21.68
CA THR A 277 -3.40 -0.51 -22.25
C THR A 277 -2.94 0.92 -22.35
N GLY A 278 -1.83 1.29 -21.70
CA GLY A 278 -1.31 2.64 -21.72
C GLY A 278 -2.24 3.69 -21.09
N PRO A 279 -1.86 4.98 -21.23
CA PRO A 279 -2.65 6.11 -20.72
C PRO A 279 -4.09 6.21 -21.24
N ASP A 280 -4.37 5.77 -22.47
CA ASP A 280 -5.71 5.85 -23.05
C ASP A 280 -6.66 4.71 -22.62
N GLY A 281 -6.14 3.71 -21.92
CA GLY A 281 -6.89 2.57 -21.39
C GLY A 281 -7.33 1.57 -22.47
N LYS A 282 -6.74 1.61 -23.67
CA LYS A 282 -7.08 0.71 -24.79
C LYS A 282 -5.83 -0.03 -25.29
N PRO A 283 -5.90 -1.35 -25.48
CA PRO A 283 -4.78 -2.10 -26.03
C PRO A 283 -4.66 -1.88 -27.55
N ASN A 284 -3.42 -1.94 -28.04
CA ASN A 284 -2.98 -1.80 -29.43
C ASN A 284 -3.24 -0.43 -30.09
N THR A 285 -3.18 0.66 -29.33
CA THR A 285 -3.22 2.06 -29.81
C THR A 285 -1.82 2.64 -30.00
N GLY A 286 -0.79 1.98 -29.48
CA GLY A 286 0.62 2.35 -29.62
C GLY A 286 1.14 3.27 -28.51
N ASP A 287 0.32 3.59 -27.51
CA ASP A 287 0.74 4.32 -26.30
C ASP A 287 1.11 3.39 -25.13
N GLU A 288 1.06 2.07 -25.31
CA GLU A 288 1.37 1.08 -24.27
C GLU A 288 2.87 1.03 -23.98
N ALA A 289 3.23 0.43 -22.85
CA ALA A 289 4.63 0.18 -22.53
C ALA A 289 5.28 -0.78 -23.54
N ASP A 290 6.53 -0.53 -23.92
CA ASP A 290 7.36 -1.48 -24.68
C ASP A 290 8.03 -2.49 -23.75
N ILE A 291 8.41 -2.02 -22.56
CA ILE A 291 9.15 -2.75 -21.53
C ILE A 291 8.39 -2.61 -20.21
N ILE A 292 8.26 -3.71 -19.47
CA ILE A 292 7.67 -3.77 -18.14
C ILE A 292 8.77 -4.19 -17.17
N SER A 293 9.18 -3.28 -16.29
CA SER A 293 10.24 -3.47 -15.30
C SER A 293 9.63 -3.72 -13.92
N MET A 294 9.95 -4.85 -13.31
CA MET A 294 9.35 -5.33 -12.07
C MET A 294 10.44 -5.74 -11.07
N SER A 295 10.79 -4.82 -10.17
CA SER A 295 11.78 -5.07 -9.11
C SER A 295 11.12 -5.59 -7.83
N LEU A 296 10.25 -6.60 -7.97
CA LEU A 296 9.44 -7.16 -6.89
C LEU A 296 9.24 -8.67 -7.06
N GLY A 297 8.82 -9.36 -6.00
CA GLY A 297 8.44 -10.76 -6.10
C GLY A 297 8.28 -11.48 -4.78
N GLY A 298 8.45 -12.79 -4.82
CA GLY A 298 8.41 -13.61 -3.62
C GLY A 298 9.13 -14.94 -3.81
N LEU A 299 9.53 -15.54 -2.70
CA LEU A 299 9.86 -16.95 -2.64
C LEU A 299 8.58 -17.72 -2.31
N VAL A 300 8.41 -18.89 -2.93
CA VAL A 300 7.37 -19.85 -2.54
C VAL A 300 8.06 -21.16 -2.21
N GLU A 301 7.44 -21.93 -1.34
CA GLU A 301 7.96 -23.23 -1.00
C GLU A 301 7.97 -24.14 -2.25
N PRO A 302 9.03 -24.96 -2.47
CA PRO A 302 9.21 -25.74 -3.69
C PRO A 302 8.02 -26.62 -4.09
N TYR A 303 7.27 -27.12 -3.11
CA TYR A 303 6.11 -27.99 -3.34
C TYR A 303 4.88 -27.25 -3.88
N ILE A 304 4.82 -25.92 -3.76
CA ILE A 304 3.72 -25.10 -4.29
C ILE A 304 3.96 -24.74 -5.77
N ILE A 305 5.20 -24.87 -6.28
CA ILE A 305 5.56 -24.49 -7.64
C ILE A 305 4.61 -25.08 -8.73
N PRO A 306 4.21 -26.37 -8.70
CA PRO A 306 3.24 -26.90 -9.66
C PRO A 306 1.91 -26.14 -9.68
N TYR A 307 1.41 -25.71 -8.52
CA TYR A 307 0.20 -24.88 -8.42
C TYR A 307 0.44 -23.45 -8.90
N ILE A 308 1.57 -22.86 -8.52
CA ILE A 308 1.95 -21.49 -8.91
C ILE A 308 2.00 -21.32 -10.42
N LYS A 309 2.42 -22.33 -11.18
CA LYS A 309 2.41 -22.29 -12.66
C LYS A 309 1.03 -21.97 -13.25
N THR A 310 -0.03 -22.40 -12.57
CA THR A 310 -1.41 -22.14 -13.00
C THR A 310 -2.00 -20.86 -12.41
N HIS A 311 -1.28 -20.21 -11.49
CA HIS A 311 -1.75 -19.00 -10.81
C HIS A 311 -1.99 -17.85 -11.82
N PRO A 312 -3.09 -17.08 -11.68
CA PRO A 312 -3.43 -16.01 -12.63
C PRO A 312 -2.30 -14.99 -12.84
N LEU A 313 -1.47 -14.71 -11.83
CA LEU A 313 -0.29 -13.85 -11.97
C LEU A 313 0.73 -14.39 -12.99
N ILE A 314 1.04 -15.68 -12.97
CA ILE A 314 1.99 -16.29 -13.91
C ILE A 314 1.41 -16.32 -15.33
N GLN A 315 0.10 -16.56 -15.44
CA GLN A 315 -0.61 -16.46 -16.71
C GLN A 315 -0.56 -15.04 -17.28
N ALA A 316 -0.81 -14.01 -16.45
CA ALA A 316 -0.77 -12.60 -16.83
C ALA A 316 0.62 -12.19 -17.34
N LEU A 317 1.68 -12.55 -16.63
CA LEU A 317 3.07 -12.28 -17.02
C LEU A 317 3.42 -12.96 -18.37
N SER A 318 3.06 -14.24 -18.52
CA SER A 318 3.31 -14.99 -19.75
C SER A 318 2.53 -14.40 -20.95
N LYS A 319 1.31 -13.91 -20.70
CA LYS A 319 0.49 -13.23 -21.71
C LYS A 319 1.05 -11.86 -22.09
N ALA A 320 1.53 -11.08 -21.12
CA ALA A 320 2.20 -9.81 -21.40
C ALA A 320 3.42 -10.01 -22.32
N ALA A 321 4.26 -11.01 -22.02
CA ALA A 321 5.40 -11.34 -22.87
C ALA A 321 4.98 -11.80 -24.28
N SER A 322 3.91 -12.61 -24.41
CA SER A 322 3.41 -13.06 -25.70
C SER A 322 2.76 -11.96 -26.54
N MET A 323 2.32 -10.86 -25.92
CA MET A 323 1.86 -9.62 -26.56
C MET A 323 3.01 -8.73 -27.05
N ASN A 324 4.17 -9.34 -27.36
CA ASN A 324 5.37 -8.67 -27.84
C ASN A 324 5.89 -7.57 -26.87
N LYS A 325 5.67 -7.71 -25.56
CA LYS A 325 6.26 -6.84 -24.55
C LYS A 325 7.50 -7.47 -23.93
N LEU A 326 8.46 -6.65 -23.52
CA LEU A 326 9.65 -7.09 -22.81
C LEU A 326 9.40 -7.02 -21.31
N VAL A 327 9.14 -8.16 -20.67
CA VAL A 327 8.87 -8.24 -19.22
C VAL A 327 10.15 -8.60 -18.49
N VAL A 328 10.62 -7.73 -17.60
CA VAL A 328 11.90 -7.85 -16.88
C VAL A 328 11.63 -7.91 -15.39
N ILE A 329 12.06 -8.99 -14.72
CA ILE A 329 11.71 -9.31 -13.34
C ILE A 329 12.98 -9.59 -12.53
N ALA A 330 13.07 -9.04 -11.32
CA ALA A 330 14.16 -9.35 -10.39
C ALA A 330 14.18 -10.83 -9.99
N ALA A 331 15.37 -11.45 -9.98
CA ALA A 331 15.52 -12.85 -9.59
C ALA A 331 15.30 -13.11 -8.10
N GLY A 332 15.40 -12.09 -7.25
CA GLY A 332 15.26 -12.20 -5.79
C GLY A 332 16.59 -12.10 -5.05
N ASN A 333 16.51 -11.91 -3.73
CA ASN A 333 17.66 -11.68 -2.85
C ASN A 333 17.85 -12.79 -1.80
N TYR A 334 17.49 -14.04 -2.12
CA TYR A 334 17.51 -15.18 -1.19
C TYR A 334 18.72 -16.12 -1.41
N GLY A 335 19.73 -15.69 -2.16
CA GLY A 335 21.00 -16.39 -2.27
C GLY A 335 21.75 -16.45 -0.91
N PRO A 336 22.84 -17.22 -0.80
CA PRO A 336 23.54 -17.93 -1.87
C PRO A 336 22.99 -19.35 -2.15
N GLY A 337 21.92 -19.78 -1.47
CA GLY A 337 21.30 -21.08 -1.71
C GLY A 337 20.67 -21.19 -3.10
N GLY A 338 20.60 -22.41 -3.64
CA GLY A 338 19.88 -22.71 -4.88
C GLY A 338 18.37 -22.71 -4.63
N TYR A 339 17.57 -22.80 -5.69
CA TYR A 339 16.10 -22.86 -5.61
C TYR A 339 15.45 -21.63 -4.96
N THR A 340 16.13 -20.51 -5.05
CA THR A 340 15.78 -19.25 -4.40
C THR A 340 15.25 -18.21 -5.36
N ILE A 341 15.15 -18.56 -6.65
CA ILE A 341 14.62 -17.70 -7.70
C ILE A 341 13.16 -17.33 -7.41
N ASN A 342 12.88 -16.05 -7.59
CA ASN A 342 11.55 -15.46 -7.58
C ASN A 342 10.60 -16.27 -8.48
N TYR A 343 9.50 -16.77 -7.91
CA TYR A 343 8.59 -17.65 -8.63
C TYR A 343 7.93 -16.98 -9.85
N MET A 344 7.88 -15.64 -9.90
CA MET A 344 7.42 -14.90 -11.07
C MET A 344 8.29 -15.16 -12.31
N CYS A 345 9.56 -15.52 -12.13
CA CYS A 345 10.46 -15.90 -13.22
C CYS A 345 10.10 -17.25 -13.87
N VAL A 346 9.11 -17.99 -13.35
CA VAL A 346 8.54 -19.19 -14.00
C VAL A 346 7.68 -18.81 -15.21
N ALA A 347 7.19 -17.58 -15.29
CA ALA A 347 6.37 -17.14 -16.41
C ALA A 347 7.12 -17.26 -17.75
N SER A 348 6.43 -17.73 -18.79
CA SER A 348 7.04 -17.96 -20.09
C SER A 348 7.36 -16.62 -20.78
N GLY A 349 8.56 -16.51 -21.36
CA GLY A 349 8.98 -15.34 -22.13
C GLY A 349 9.41 -14.12 -21.30
N VAL A 350 9.40 -14.19 -19.97
CA VAL A 350 9.92 -13.13 -19.10
C VAL A 350 11.43 -13.24 -18.96
N ILE A 351 12.09 -12.11 -18.70
CA ILE A 351 13.52 -12.01 -18.43
C ILE A 351 13.73 -11.92 -16.93
N CYS A 352 14.40 -12.90 -16.33
CA CYS A 352 14.77 -12.89 -14.92
C CYS A 352 16.15 -12.22 -14.74
N VAL A 353 16.36 -11.40 -13.71
CA VAL A 353 17.59 -10.62 -13.56
C VAL A 353 18.32 -10.88 -12.25
N ALA A 354 19.51 -11.47 -12.34
CA ALA A 354 20.43 -11.69 -11.24
C ALA A 354 21.30 -10.44 -10.98
N ALA A 355 21.79 -10.30 -9.74
CA ALA A 355 22.62 -9.19 -9.32
C ALA A 355 24.11 -9.57 -9.36
N SER A 356 24.92 -8.72 -9.96
CA SER A 356 26.37 -8.90 -10.05
C SER A 356 27.05 -7.55 -10.03
N GLY A 357 28.38 -7.53 -9.92
CA GLY A 357 29.17 -6.31 -10.01
C GLY A 357 30.23 -6.22 -8.93
N ASP A 358 31.11 -5.25 -9.07
CA ASP A 358 32.12 -4.90 -8.08
C ASP A 358 31.99 -3.40 -7.83
N GLN A 359 31.91 -3.02 -6.55
CA GLN A 359 31.79 -1.61 -6.18
C GLN A 359 33.02 -0.87 -6.71
N TRP A 360 32.79 0.04 -7.65
CA TRP A 360 33.80 0.99 -8.18
C TRP A 360 34.81 0.43 -9.19
N SER A 361 34.63 -0.79 -9.72
CA SER A 361 35.47 -1.31 -10.81
C SER A 361 34.79 -1.18 -12.18
N LEU A 362 35.53 -0.66 -13.16
CA LEU A 362 35.19 -0.76 -14.59
C LEU A 362 35.74 -2.04 -15.24
N ASP A 363 36.59 -2.79 -14.53
CA ASP A 363 37.18 -4.02 -15.03
C ASP A 363 36.18 -5.16 -14.93
N VAL A 364 35.72 -5.64 -16.09
CA VAL A 364 34.80 -6.77 -16.21
C VAL A 364 35.40 -8.08 -15.66
N ASN A 365 36.73 -8.19 -15.56
CA ASN A 365 37.40 -9.35 -14.94
C ASN A 365 37.31 -9.36 -13.41
N ARG A 366 36.73 -8.30 -12.83
CA ARG A 366 36.40 -8.21 -11.40
C ARG A 366 34.92 -8.45 -11.12
N LEU A 367 34.09 -8.70 -12.13
CA LEU A 367 32.69 -9.07 -11.93
C LEU A 367 32.59 -10.36 -11.12
N PHE A 368 31.65 -10.37 -10.18
CA PHE A 368 31.23 -11.54 -9.43
C PHE A 368 29.72 -11.45 -9.17
N THR A 369 29.09 -12.58 -8.91
CA THR A 369 27.67 -12.63 -8.60
C THR A 369 27.44 -12.27 -7.15
N ALA A 370 26.48 -11.39 -6.87
CA ALA A 370 26.17 -10.99 -5.50
C ALA A 370 25.77 -12.21 -4.67
N PHE A 371 26.30 -12.35 -3.46
CA PHE A 371 26.00 -13.52 -2.60
C PHE A 371 24.48 -13.63 -2.31
N PHE A 372 23.78 -12.50 -2.18
CA PHE A 372 22.34 -12.47 -1.97
C PHE A 372 21.54 -12.77 -3.25
N SER A 373 22.14 -12.67 -4.44
CA SER A 373 21.40 -12.90 -5.68
C SER A 373 20.85 -14.31 -5.67
N SER A 374 19.53 -14.43 -5.79
CA SER A 374 18.85 -15.71 -5.89
C SER A 374 19.41 -16.55 -7.03
N ARG A 375 19.44 -17.87 -6.83
CA ARG A 375 20.08 -18.84 -7.71
C ARG A 375 19.14 -19.96 -8.08
N GLY A 376 19.28 -20.40 -9.31
CA GLY A 376 18.55 -21.52 -9.88
C GLY A 376 18.98 -22.89 -9.35
N PRO A 377 18.35 -23.94 -9.88
CA PRO A 377 17.23 -23.86 -10.82
C PRO A 377 15.95 -23.48 -10.05
N ILE A 378 14.87 -23.20 -10.77
CA ILE A 378 13.57 -23.21 -10.11
C ILE A 378 13.24 -24.68 -9.84
N PRO A 379 12.70 -25.06 -8.66
CA PRO A 379 12.27 -26.43 -8.44
C PRO A 379 11.38 -26.89 -9.61
N TRP A 380 11.59 -28.11 -10.13
CA TRP A 380 10.71 -28.74 -11.13
C TRP A 380 10.64 -28.06 -12.51
N ASP A 381 11.57 -27.18 -12.84
CA ASP A 381 11.50 -26.45 -14.11
C ASP A 381 12.86 -26.23 -14.77
N THR A 382 12.75 -25.79 -16.02
CA THR A 382 13.82 -25.24 -16.82
C THR A 382 14.39 -24.01 -16.12
N PRO A 383 15.73 -23.82 -16.12
CA PRO A 383 16.30 -22.54 -15.71
C PRO A 383 15.58 -21.40 -16.44
N PRO A 384 15.16 -20.35 -15.72
CA PRO A 384 14.47 -19.24 -16.36
C PRO A 384 15.38 -18.56 -17.39
N LEU A 385 14.81 -17.74 -18.27
CA LEU A 385 15.60 -16.85 -19.12
C LEU A 385 16.25 -15.77 -18.26
N MET A 386 17.36 -16.13 -17.61
CA MET A 386 18.04 -15.30 -16.61
C MET A 386 19.26 -14.61 -17.19
N ILE A 387 19.53 -13.38 -16.80
CA ILE A 387 20.76 -12.66 -17.13
C ILE A 387 21.23 -11.87 -15.90
N SER A 388 22.52 -11.61 -15.76
CA SER A 388 23.03 -10.80 -14.64
C SER A 388 23.31 -9.36 -15.04
N ALA A 389 23.19 -8.44 -14.10
CA ALA A 389 23.41 -7.01 -14.31
C ALA A 389 23.92 -6.32 -13.03
N PRO A 390 24.41 -5.06 -13.09
CA PRO A 390 24.88 -4.35 -11.91
C PRO A 390 23.81 -4.27 -10.81
N GLY A 391 24.07 -4.88 -9.66
CA GLY A 391 23.13 -4.90 -8.52
C GLY A 391 23.79 -4.69 -7.16
N ILE A 392 25.07 -4.37 -7.12
CA ILE A 392 25.84 -4.15 -5.87
C ILE A 392 26.22 -2.67 -5.78
N PHE A 393 25.83 -2.00 -4.69
CA PHE A 393 26.12 -0.59 -4.40
C PHE A 393 25.84 0.36 -5.58
N VAL A 394 24.69 0.18 -6.22
CA VAL A 394 24.25 1.01 -7.33
C VAL A 394 23.74 2.35 -6.81
N ILE A 395 24.38 3.42 -7.25
CA ILE A 395 23.94 4.80 -6.95
C ILE A 395 22.76 5.16 -7.84
N SER A 396 21.68 5.65 -7.23
CA SER A 396 20.51 6.19 -7.93
C SER A 396 19.71 7.16 -7.04
N SER A 397 18.72 7.82 -7.63
CA SER A 397 17.84 8.79 -6.96
C SER A 397 17.02 8.17 -5.84
N ILE A 398 16.70 8.97 -4.82
CA ILE A 398 15.68 8.66 -3.81
C ILE A 398 14.77 9.89 -3.66
N PRO A 399 13.53 9.76 -3.18
CA PRO A 399 12.67 10.92 -3.04
C PRO A 399 13.31 11.98 -2.15
N THR A 400 13.22 13.25 -2.56
CA THR A 400 13.95 14.35 -1.92
C THR A 400 13.55 14.60 -0.47
N ASP A 401 12.35 14.17 -0.08
CA ASP A 401 11.79 14.27 1.27
C ASP A 401 11.90 12.95 2.07
N TYR A 402 12.34 11.85 1.45
CA TYR A 402 12.47 10.55 2.11
C TYR A 402 13.57 10.60 3.17
N ARG A 403 14.70 11.24 2.84
CA ARG A 403 15.80 11.42 3.79
C ARG A 403 16.62 12.70 3.51
N PRO A 404 16.10 13.88 3.84
CA PRO A 404 16.82 15.13 3.65
C PRO A 404 18.17 15.15 4.39
N PRO A 405 19.24 15.76 3.82
CA PRO A 405 19.29 16.46 2.54
C PRO A 405 19.63 15.55 1.34
N TYR A 406 19.59 14.22 1.50
CA TYR A 406 20.00 13.28 0.46
C TYR A 406 18.92 13.13 -0.62
N VAL A 407 19.35 13.15 -1.88
CA VAL A 407 18.51 12.99 -3.09
C VAL A 407 18.95 11.78 -3.93
N ALA A 408 19.97 11.06 -3.47
CA ALA A 408 20.47 9.83 -4.06
C ALA A 408 21.16 8.97 -3.01
N VAL A 409 21.18 7.65 -3.23
CA VAL A 409 21.85 6.68 -2.36
C VAL A 409 22.38 5.48 -3.14
N ALA A 410 23.40 4.82 -2.59
CA ALA A 410 23.82 3.50 -3.06
C ALA A 410 22.93 2.41 -2.44
N ALA A 411 22.36 1.55 -3.28
CA ALA A 411 21.56 0.40 -2.85
C ALA A 411 22.03 -0.89 -3.56
N SER A 412 21.80 -2.03 -2.91
CA SER A 412 22.14 -3.35 -3.43
C SER A 412 20.89 -4.23 -3.52
N GLY A 413 20.77 -4.98 -4.61
CA GLY A 413 19.66 -5.89 -4.84
C GLY A 413 19.53 -6.29 -6.31
N THR A 414 18.88 -7.43 -6.57
CA THR A 414 18.37 -7.75 -7.92
C THR A 414 17.36 -6.70 -8.41
N SER A 415 16.73 -5.98 -7.49
CA SER A 415 15.95 -4.78 -7.74
C SER A 415 16.71 -3.66 -8.46
N MET A 416 18.02 -3.54 -8.25
CA MET A 416 18.88 -2.55 -8.93
C MET A 416 19.45 -3.10 -10.24
N ALA A 417 19.60 -4.43 -10.35
CA ALA A 417 20.03 -5.09 -11.58
C ALA A 417 18.93 -5.05 -12.67
N THR A 418 17.69 -5.28 -12.29
CA THR A 418 16.49 -5.27 -13.16
C THR A 418 16.39 -3.99 -14.02
N PRO A 419 16.42 -2.77 -13.47
CA PRO A 419 16.35 -1.54 -14.26
C PRO A 419 17.56 -1.31 -15.18
N HIS A 420 18.73 -1.90 -14.90
CA HIS A 420 19.83 -1.86 -15.88
C HIS A 420 19.44 -2.64 -17.14
N VAL A 421 18.89 -3.83 -16.99
CA VAL A 421 18.43 -4.65 -18.13
C VAL A 421 17.29 -3.94 -18.87
N SER A 422 16.32 -3.36 -18.14
CA SER A 422 15.23 -2.57 -18.73
C SER A 422 15.76 -1.39 -19.55
N GLY A 423 16.76 -0.66 -19.03
CA GLY A 423 17.41 0.41 -19.77
C GLY A 423 18.19 -0.09 -20.99
N VAL A 424 18.92 -1.19 -20.89
CA VAL A 424 19.62 -1.80 -22.04
C VAL A 424 18.63 -2.18 -23.14
N LEU A 425 17.49 -2.78 -22.76
CA LEU A 425 16.43 -3.12 -23.68
C LEU A 425 15.80 -1.89 -24.32
N ALA A 426 15.69 -0.76 -23.61
CA ALA A 426 15.21 0.50 -24.18
C ALA A 426 16.18 1.03 -25.25
N LEU A 427 17.49 0.99 -24.98
CA LEU A 427 18.52 1.32 -25.98
C LEU A 427 18.44 0.42 -27.22
N LEU A 428 18.27 -0.90 -27.01
CA LEU A 428 18.15 -1.86 -28.11
C LEU A 428 16.85 -1.70 -28.90
N ARG A 429 15.72 -1.42 -28.24
CA ARG A 429 14.43 -1.15 -28.88
C ARG A 429 14.51 0.09 -29.76
N GLN A 430 15.14 1.16 -29.30
CA GLN A 430 15.38 2.35 -30.13
C GLN A 430 16.29 2.04 -31.33
N ALA A 431 17.36 1.26 -31.12
CA ALA A 431 18.30 0.91 -32.18
C ALA A 431 17.71 -0.06 -33.22
N LEU A 432 16.76 -0.89 -32.82
CA LEU A 432 16.14 -1.94 -33.63
C LEU A 432 14.60 -1.86 -33.51
N PRO A 433 13.96 -0.78 -34.02
CA PRO A 433 12.55 -0.50 -33.77
C PRO A 433 11.61 -1.55 -34.37
N THR A 434 12.03 -2.22 -35.45
CA THR A 434 11.24 -3.26 -36.12
C THR A 434 11.52 -4.68 -35.60
N ALA A 435 12.45 -4.85 -34.66
CA ALA A 435 12.74 -6.17 -34.10
C ALA A 435 11.60 -6.63 -33.18
N SER A 436 11.27 -7.92 -33.23
CA SER A 436 10.34 -8.49 -32.24
C SER A 436 10.99 -8.50 -30.85
N SER A 437 10.18 -8.51 -29.80
CA SER A 437 10.68 -8.66 -28.42
C SER A 437 11.45 -9.97 -28.25
N LYS A 438 11.03 -11.04 -28.94
CA LYS A 438 11.79 -12.30 -28.99
C LYS A 438 13.18 -12.11 -29.59
N ASP A 439 13.33 -11.36 -30.68
CA ASP A 439 14.64 -11.09 -31.28
C ASP A 439 15.55 -10.28 -30.35
N LEU A 440 14.99 -9.30 -29.63
CA LEU A 440 15.74 -8.51 -28.64
C LEU A 440 16.18 -9.37 -27.46
N VAL A 441 15.31 -10.26 -26.96
CA VAL A 441 15.66 -11.25 -25.92
C VAL A 441 16.79 -12.15 -26.40
N ILE A 442 16.70 -12.71 -27.60
CA ILE A 442 17.74 -13.58 -28.18
C ILE A 442 19.07 -12.84 -28.26
N ARG A 443 19.09 -11.61 -28.76
CA ARG A 443 20.31 -10.78 -28.85
C ARG A 443 20.92 -10.52 -27.48
N LEU A 444 20.08 -10.14 -26.51
CA LEU A 444 20.51 -9.85 -25.14
C LEU A 444 21.13 -11.09 -24.49
N MET A 445 20.43 -12.22 -24.52
CA MET A 445 20.83 -13.47 -23.88
C MET A 445 22.04 -14.10 -24.56
N ASN A 446 22.07 -14.18 -25.88
CA ASN A 446 23.21 -14.78 -26.59
C ASN A 446 24.52 -14.04 -26.31
N SER A 447 24.47 -12.71 -26.20
CA SER A 447 25.66 -11.85 -26.08
C SER A 447 26.15 -11.60 -24.65
N GLY A 448 25.45 -12.09 -23.61
CA GLY A 448 25.86 -11.88 -22.22
C GLY A 448 27.32 -12.25 -22.00
N LEU A 449 28.06 -11.53 -21.16
CA LEU A 449 29.46 -11.80 -20.89
C LEU A 449 29.57 -12.86 -19.78
N LEU A 450 30.15 -14.04 -20.06
CA LEU A 450 30.48 -14.98 -18.99
C LEU A 450 31.66 -14.45 -18.20
N TYR A 451 31.61 -14.54 -16.88
CA TYR A 451 32.69 -14.12 -15.98
C TYR A 451 32.92 -15.19 -14.92
N LYS A 452 34.16 -15.29 -14.44
CA LYS A 452 34.47 -16.22 -13.35
C LYS A 452 34.06 -15.60 -12.03
N ASN A 453 33.35 -16.34 -11.20
CA ASN A 453 33.15 -15.95 -9.81
C ASN A 453 34.49 -16.06 -9.07
N LYS A 454 34.98 -14.96 -8.52
CA LYS A 454 36.13 -14.98 -7.61
C LYS A 454 35.65 -15.50 -6.26
N GLY A 455 36.27 -16.58 -5.78
CA GLY A 455 35.91 -17.25 -4.53
C GLY A 455 36.00 -16.33 -3.32
N SER A 456 35.19 -16.66 -2.30
CA SER A 456 35.04 -16.05 -0.97
C SER A 456 34.83 -14.53 -0.90
N TYR A 457 33.82 -14.09 -0.13
CA TYR A 457 33.58 -12.66 0.15
C TYR A 457 34.78 -11.99 0.86
N GLU A 458 35.58 -12.80 1.58
CA GLU A 458 36.77 -12.38 2.33
C GLU A 458 37.92 -11.93 1.43
N ASP A 459 38.07 -12.52 0.24
CA ASP A 459 39.10 -12.11 -0.74
C ASP A 459 38.77 -10.78 -1.43
N ILE A 460 37.49 -10.38 -1.43
CA ILE A 460 36.97 -9.25 -2.22
C ILE A 460 36.85 -7.98 -1.35
N TYR A 461 36.47 -8.09 -0.07
CA TYR A 461 36.30 -6.93 0.83
C TYR A 461 36.95 -7.10 2.20
N PRO A 462 38.29 -7.08 2.31
CA PRO A 462 39.01 -7.25 3.58
C PRO A 462 38.67 -6.21 4.66
N TRP A 463 38.18 -5.02 4.25
CA TRP A 463 37.86 -3.90 5.13
C TRP A 463 36.45 -3.95 5.75
N ASN A 464 35.56 -4.82 5.24
CA ASN A 464 34.15 -4.89 5.68
C ASN A 464 33.91 -5.78 6.92
N ARG A 465 34.97 -6.21 7.62
CA ARG A 465 34.87 -7.00 8.87
C ARG A 465 33.98 -6.39 9.95
N TYR A 466 33.79 -5.07 9.95
CA TYR A 466 33.06 -4.36 11.01
C TYR A 466 31.54 -4.21 10.77
N LEU A 467 31.04 -4.59 9.60
CA LEU A 467 29.59 -4.63 9.31
C LEU A 467 28.99 -6.04 9.43
N ILE A 468 29.84 -7.04 9.68
CA ILE A 468 29.46 -8.45 9.76
C ILE A 468 29.26 -8.80 11.24
N THR A 469 28.00 -9.00 11.65
CA THR A 469 27.70 -9.56 12.98
C THR A 469 28.12 -11.04 13.07
N PRO A 470 28.42 -11.57 14.27
CA PRO A 470 29.19 -12.82 14.45
C PRO A 470 28.56 -14.14 13.99
N ASN A 471 27.33 -14.17 13.46
CA ASN A 471 26.59 -15.43 13.19
C ASN A 471 26.52 -15.86 11.70
N GLN A 472 27.44 -15.43 10.83
CA GLN A 472 27.37 -15.71 9.39
C GLN A 472 28.51 -16.59 8.87
N SER A 473 28.52 -17.86 9.28
CA SER A 473 29.30 -18.94 8.63
C SER A 473 28.95 -19.13 7.14
N ILE A 474 27.80 -18.62 6.69
CA ILE A 474 27.32 -18.66 5.29
C ILE A 474 28.10 -17.68 4.37
N LEU A 475 28.62 -16.56 4.90
CA LEU A 475 29.39 -15.60 4.10
C LEU A 475 30.79 -16.12 3.74
N ALA A 476 31.34 -17.03 4.53
CA ALA A 476 32.64 -17.66 4.30
C ALA A 476 32.60 -18.72 3.17
N ALA A 477 31.42 -19.19 2.76
CA ALA A 477 31.29 -20.32 1.84
C ALA A 477 31.61 -20.02 0.36
N GLY A 478 31.62 -18.74 -0.05
CA GLY A 478 31.89 -18.35 -1.45
C GLY A 478 30.83 -18.83 -2.46
N ASP A 479 31.03 -18.54 -3.75
CA ASP A 479 30.23 -19.16 -4.80
C ASP A 479 30.61 -20.65 -4.94
N PRO A 480 29.64 -21.59 -5.01
CA PRO A 480 29.95 -23.01 -5.20
C PRO A 480 30.62 -23.31 -6.55
N TYR A 481 30.53 -22.41 -7.54
CA TYR A 481 31.12 -22.59 -8.85
C TYR A 481 32.33 -21.67 -9.07
N LYS A 482 33.44 -22.27 -9.50
CA LYS A 482 34.65 -21.52 -9.92
C LYS A 482 34.55 -21.05 -11.37
N ASP A 483 33.82 -21.78 -12.20
CA ASP A 483 33.56 -21.44 -13.59
C ASP A 483 32.13 -20.94 -13.79
N PRO A 484 31.86 -20.17 -14.87
CA PRO A 484 30.53 -19.70 -15.23
C PRO A 484 29.46 -20.80 -15.15
N ASN A 485 28.38 -20.56 -14.40
CA ASN A 485 27.27 -21.51 -14.28
C ASN A 485 25.91 -20.84 -14.52
N PRO A 486 25.07 -21.36 -15.45
CA PRO A 486 23.76 -20.77 -15.74
C PRO A 486 22.81 -20.66 -14.56
N MET A 487 22.98 -21.50 -13.53
CA MET A 487 22.16 -21.47 -12.32
C MET A 487 22.47 -20.26 -11.44
N VAL A 488 23.60 -19.59 -11.64
CA VAL A 488 24.03 -18.44 -10.84
C VAL A 488 23.85 -17.14 -11.60
N GLU A 489 24.42 -17.05 -12.79
CA GLU A 489 24.49 -15.80 -13.57
C GLU A 489 23.62 -15.82 -14.84
N GLY A 490 22.87 -16.91 -15.07
CA GLY A 490 21.99 -17.03 -16.22
C GLY A 490 22.77 -17.07 -17.52
N PHE A 491 22.54 -16.16 -18.44
CA PHE A 491 23.29 -16.01 -19.70
C PHE A 491 24.60 -15.21 -19.56
N GLY A 492 24.95 -14.81 -18.33
CA GLY A 492 26.09 -13.95 -18.01
C GLY A 492 25.69 -12.48 -17.84
N PHE A 493 26.69 -11.60 -17.84
CA PHE A 493 26.52 -10.19 -17.57
C PHE A 493 26.03 -9.39 -18.78
N VAL A 494 25.01 -8.56 -18.59
CA VAL A 494 24.38 -7.78 -19.67
C VAL A 494 25.32 -6.70 -20.25
N ARG A 495 25.38 -6.64 -21.58
CA ARG A 495 26.19 -5.67 -22.32
C ARG A 495 25.47 -5.18 -23.58
N ALA A 496 25.05 -3.91 -23.58
CA ALA A 496 24.15 -3.35 -24.59
C ALA A 496 24.76 -3.32 -26.00
N TYR A 497 26.00 -2.87 -26.11
CA TYR A 497 26.67 -2.75 -27.39
C TYR A 497 27.03 -4.11 -27.99
N ASP A 498 27.40 -5.08 -27.15
CA ASP A 498 27.61 -6.45 -27.58
C ASP A 498 26.31 -7.06 -28.12
N ALA A 499 25.17 -6.86 -27.45
CA ALA A 499 23.86 -7.31 -27.93
C ALA A 499 23.46 -6.68 -29.27
N LEU A 500 23.75 -5.39 -29.46
CA LEU A 500 23.48 -4.68 -30.72
C LEU A 500 24.39 -5.18 -31.86
N SER A 501 25.68 -5.35 -31.58
CA SER A 501 26.70 -5.64 -32.58
C SER A 501 26.86 -7.12 -32.92
N ASN A 502 26.27 -8.02 -32.12
CA ASN A 502 26.34 -9.45 -32.37
C ASN A 502 25.69 -9.83 -33.72
N MET A 503 26.47 -10.50 -34.56
CA MET A 503 26.07 -10.91 -35.91
C MET A 503 25.56 -12.35 -36.00
N ILE A 504 25.50 -13.06 -34.87
CA ILE A 504 24.95 -14.40 -34.81
C ILE A 504 23.84 -14.50 -33.78
N GLN A 505 22.85 -15.34 -34.07
CA GLN A 505 21.82 -15.76 -33.13
C GLN A 505 21.84 -17.29 -33.02
N VAL A 506 21.77 -17.81 -31.81
CA VAL A 506 21.81 -19.24 -31.53
C VAL A 506 20.57 -19.61 -30.73
N THR A 507 19.83 -20.59 -31.24
CA THR A 507 18.62 -21.12 -30.60
C THR A 507 18.55 -22.63 -30.76
N TYR A 508 17.72 -23.28 -29.96
CA TYR A 508 17.23 -24.61 -30.29
C TYR A 508 16.26 -24.55 -31.47
N GLU A 509 15.90 -25.71 -32.03
CA GLU A 509 14.94 -25.87 -33.14
C GLU A 509 13.58 -25.18 -32.90
N THR A 510 13.11 -25.20 -31.65
CA THR A 510 11.86 -24.56 -31.21
C THR A 510 11.98 -23.03 -31.10
N GLY A 511 13.19 -22.48 -31.28
CA GLY A 511 13.50 -21.08 -31.08
C GLY A 511 13.72 -20.70 -29.61
N ASP A 512 13.81 -21.68 -28.71
CA ASP A 512 14.11 -21.49 -27.30
C ASP A 512 15.61 -21.29 -27.08
N LEU A 513 15.96 -20.67 -25.94
CA LEU A 513 17.35 -20.42 -25.53
C LEU A 513 17.81 -21.32 -24.39
N VAL A 514 16.86 -21.93 -23.68
CA VAL A 514 17.12 -22.85 -22.58
C VAL A 514 16.41 -24.15 -22.89
N ARG A 515 17.07 -25.27 -22.63
CA ARG A 515 16.45 -26.60 -22.68
C ARG A 515 16.73 -27.34 -21.38
N TYR A 516 15.70 -27.98 -20.85
CA TYR A 516 15.77 -28.84 -19.68
C TYR A 516 15.39 -30.26 -20.04
N LEU A 517 16.10 -31.22 -19.48
CA LEU A 517 15.92 -32.64 -19.76
C LEU A 517 16.09 -33.46 -18.49
N ILE A 518 15.34 -34.55 -18.39
CA ILE A 518 15.63 -35.64 -17.47
C ILE A 518 16.18 -36.80 -18.31
N ILE A 519 17.37 -37.29 -17.96
CA ILE A 519 18.06 -38.40 -18.66
C ILE A 519 18.53 -39.41 -17.62
N GLU A 520 18.20 -40.69 -17.82
CA GLU A 520 18.56 -41.75 -16.88
C GLU A 520 20.08 -42.04 -16.89
N PRO A 521 20.65 -42.52 -15.77
CA PRO A 521 22.02 -43.01 -15.75
C PRO A 521 22.24 -44.11 -16.80
N GLY A 522 23.27 -43.96 -17.64
CA GLY A 522 23.61 -44.90 -18.70
C GLY A 522 22.84 -44.69 -20.02
N GLU A 523 21.97 -43.68 -20.10
CA GLU A 523 21.19 -43.37 -21.29
C GLU A 523 21.92 -42.37 -22.22
N SER A 524 21.74 -42.56 -23.52
CA SER A 524 22.13 -41.59 -24.55
C SER A 524 20.88 -41.00 -25.20
N ARG A 525 20.82 -39.67 -25.31
CA ARG A 525 19.67 -38.97 -25.87
C ARG A 525 20.10 -37.97 -26.94
N ASN A 526 19.43 -38.00 -28.08
CA ASN A 526 19.53 -36.93 -29.06
C ASN A 526 18.68 -35.74 -28.58
N ILE A 527 19.32 -34.60 -28.40
CA ILE A 527 18.71 -33.37 -27.90
C ILE A 527 18.20 -32.51 -29.05
N GLY A 528 18.34 -32.96 -30.30
CA GLY A 528 17.89 -32.24 -31.48
C GLY A 528 18.91 -31.22 -31.94
N LYS A 529 18.41 -30.25 -32.71
CA LYS A 529 19.24 -29.35 -33.50
C LYS A 529 19.41 -27.99 -32.84
N ILE A 530 20.62 -27.46 -32.95
CA ILE A 530 20.96 -26.07 -32.66
C ILE A 530 21.02 -25.32 -33.99
N TYR A 531 20.29 -24.22 -34.06
CA TYR A 531 20.24 -23.35 -35.23
C TYR A 531 21.10 -22.11 -34.94
N ILE A 532 22.05 -21.83 -35.83
CA ILE A 532 22.95 -20.69 -35.75
C ILE A 532 22.68 -19.81 -36.95
N ARG A 533 21.97 -18.71 -36.74
CA ARG A 533 21.63 -17.76 -37.80
C ARG A 533 22.71 -16.69 -37.90
N ASN A 534 23.31 -16.55 -39.07
CA ASN A 534 24.12 -15.38 -39.40
C ASN A 534 23.19 -14.25 -39.86
N ILE A 535 23.10 -13.21 -39.04
CA ILE A 535 22.29 -12.01 -39.33
C ILE A 535 23.15 -10.85 -39.87
N GLY A 536 24.46 -11.07 -40.01
CA GLY A 536 25.39 -10.12 -40.61
C GLY A 536 25.48 -10.22 -42.13
N SER A 537 26.17 -9.24 -42.73
CA SER A 537 26.45 -9.16 -44.16
C SER A 537 27.67 -9.96 -44.60
N ASN A 538 28.51 -10.38 -43.65
CA ASN A 538 29.75 -11.10 -43.90
C ASN A 538 29.57 -12.59 -43.62
N LYS A 539 30.30 -13.43 -44.34
CA LYS A 539 30.41 -14.85 -44.04
C LYS A 539 31.09 -15.03 -42.67
N VAL A 540 30.64 -16.01 -41.90
CA VAL A 540 31.21 -16.34 -40.58
C VAL A 540 31.66 -17.79 -40.50
N SER A 541 32.82 -18.01 -39.88
CA SER A 541 33.27 -19.32 -39.39
C SER A 541 32.84 -19.46 -37.94
N VAL A 542 32.06 -20.49 -37.62
CA VAL A 542 31.54 -20.72 -36.27
C VAL A 542 32.14 -21.99 -35.68
N SER A 543 32.67 -21.88 -34.47
CA SER A 543 33.10 -23.01 -33.65
C SER A 543 32.21 -23.12 -32.41
N LEU A 544 31.78 -24.33 -32.05
CA LEU A 544 30.98 -24.57 -30.86
C LEU A 544 31.80 -25.23 -29.74
N TYR A 545 31.54 -24.77 -28.51
CA TYR A 545 32.20 -25.25 -27.30
C TYR A 545 31.19 -25.44 -26.18
N VAL A 546 31.52 -26.34 -25.26
CA VAL A 546 30.75 -26.61 -24.04
C VAL A 546 31.45 -25.92 -22.86
N VAL A 547 30.72 -25.18 -22.04
CA VAL A 547 31.22 -24.49 -20.84
C VAL A 547 30.31 -24.83 -19.65
N GLY A 548 30.86 -25.09 -18.47
CA GLY A 548 30.08 -25.48 -17.28
C GLY A 548 29.74 -26.98 -17.25
N PHE A 549 28.51 -27.31 -16.84
CA PHE A 549 28.00 -28.66 -16.53
C PHE A 549 28.53 -29.29 -15.26
N GLU A 550 28.79 -28.45 -14.26
CA GLU A 550 29.06 -28.89 -12.90
C GLU A 550 27.73 -29.11 -12.16
N SER A 551 27.66 -30.15 -11.32
CA SER A 551 26.56 -30.34 -10.37
C SER A 551 26.54 -29.19 -9.37
N TYR A 552 25.39 -28.93 -8.75
CA TYR A 552 25.32 -27.97 -7.65
C TYR A 552 26.29 -28.34 -6.53
N GLY A 553 27.24 -27.45 -6.21
CA GLY A 553 28.33 -27.70 -5.26
C GLY A 553 29.62 -28.26 -5.88
N GLY A 554 29.66 -28.49 -7.19
CA GLY A 554 30.89 -28.81 -7.94
C GLY A 554 31.43 -30.23 -7.76
N SER A 555 30.64 -31.17 -7.23
CA SER A 555 31.05 -32.56 -6.93
C SER A 555 31.17 -33.47 -8.15
N SER A 556 30.50 -33.15 -9.23
CA SER A 556 30.53 -33.95 -10.46
C SER A 556 30.36 -33.04 -11.66
N ASN A 557 30.75 -33.53 -12.83
CA ASN A 557 30.49 -32.82 -14.07
C ASN A 557 30.15 -33.78 -15.21
N ILE A 558 29.29 -33.32 -16.11
CA ILE A 558 28.91 -34.06 -17.32
C ILE A 558 29.40 -33.37 -18.59
N LYS A 559 30.39 -32.47 -18.49
CA LYS A 559 30.88 -31.70 -19.63
C LYS A 559 31.32 -32.59 -20.79
N GLY A 560 32.01 -33.71 -20.50
CA GLY A 560 32.46 -34.69 -21.47
C GLY A 560 31.34 -35.56 -22.07
N SER A 561 30.12 -35.49 -21.52
CA SER A 561 28.95 -36.20 -22.02
C SER A 561 28.20 -35.45 -23.12
N ILE A 562 28.61 -34.23 -23.46
CA ILE A 562 27.92 -33.37 -24.42
C ILE A 562 28.64 -33.42 -25.77
N ASP A 563 28.02 -34.09 -26.74
CA ASP A 563 28.54 -34.24 -28.10
C ASP A 563 27.87 -33.25 -29.06
N ILE A 564 28.68 -32.47 -29.78
CA ILE A 564 28.22 -31.53 -30.82
C ILE A 564 28.79 -31.97 -32.16
N SER A 565 27.94 -32.16 -33.17
CA SER A 565 28.37 -32.59 -34.51
C SER A 565 27.58 -31.89 -35.63
N PRO A 566 28.26 -31.26 -36.61
CA PRO A 566 29.67 -30.86 -36.56
C PRO A 566 29.89 -29.77 -35.49
N ASN A 567 31.09 -29.71 -34.90
CA ASN A 567 31.44 -28.65 -33.93
C ASN A 567 32.04 -27.38 -34.59
N GLN A 568 32.21 -27.38 -35.91
CA GLN A 568 32.63 -26.24 -36.71
C GLN A 568 31.83 -26.17 -38.01
N ILE A 569 31.35 -24.98 -38.35
CA ILE A 569 30.59 -24.74 -39.58
C ILE A 569 30.87 -23.36 -40.18
N MET A 570 30.79 -23.26 -41.51
CA MET A 570 30.80 -21.98 -42.23
C MET A 570 29.37 -21.58 -42.56
N ILE A 571 29.00 -20.34 -42.27
CA ILE A 571 27.63 -19.84 -42.48
C ILE A 571 27.67 -18.61 -43.38
N GLN A 572 26.94 -18.68 -44.49
CA GLN A 572 26.81 -17.56 -45.43
C GLN A 572 26.02 -16.39 -44.80
N PRO A 573 26.15 -15.16 -45.32
CA PRO A 573 25.32 -14.04 -44.89
C PRO A 573 23.84 -14.37 -44.92
N LEU A 574 23.08 -13.88 -43.95
CA LEU A 574 21.62 -14.03 -43.86
C LEU A 574 21.11 -15.49 -43.94
N SER A 575 21.98 -16.45 -43.60
CA SER A 575 21.70 -17.88 -43.69
C SER A 575 21.81 -18.55 -42.31
N THR A 576 21.29 -19.77 -42.21
CA THR A 576 21.30 -20.54 -40.95
C THR A 576 22.12 -21.81 -41.11
N GLY A 577 23.07 -21.99 -40.21
CA GLY A 577 23.77 -23.25 -39.99
C GLY A 577 23.04 -24.11 -38.96
N VAL A 578 23.19 -25.42 -39.06
CA VAL A 578 22.53 -26.39 -38.18
C VAL A 578 23.56 -27.38 -37.67
N VAL A 579 23.54 -27.65 -36.36
CA VAL A 579 24.38 -28.67 -35.72
C VAL A 579 23.53 -29.56 -34.82
N ASP A 580 23.91 -30.83 -34.71
CA ASP A 580 23.23 -31.80 -33.84
C ASP A 580 23.88 -31.83 -32.45
N LEU A 581 23.04 -31.98 -31.43
CA LEU A 581 23.46 -32.08 -30.03
C LEU A 581 23.01 -33.43 -29.45
N ARG A 582 23.94 -34.19 -28.89
CA ARG A 582 23.67 -35.44 -28.18
C ARG A 582 24.24 -35.39 -26.77
N VAL A 583 23.54 -36.02 -25.83
CA VAL A 583 24.01 -36.16 -24.44
C VAL A 583 24.12 -37.65 -24.12
N ASN A 584 25.27 -38.08 -23.61
CA ASN A 584 25.57 -39.46 -23.23
C ASN A 584 25.90 -39.54 -21.74
N ILE A 585 24.94 -39.96 -20.93
CA ILE A 585 25.12 -40.01 -19.49
C ILE A 585 25.75 -41.34 -19.07
N ASP A 586 26.87 -41.30 -18.36
CA ASP A 586 27.51 -42.51 -17.80
C ASP A 586 26.58 -43.19 -16.78
N LYS A 587 26.61 -44.52 -16.71
CA LYS A 587 25.81 -45.29 -15.75
C LYS A 587 26.16 -44.96 -14.29
N ASN A 588 27.41 -44.62 -14.03
CA ASN A 588 27.93 -44.27 -12.72
C ASN A 588 27.92 -42.76 -12.48
N ILE A 589 27.36 -41.96 -13.41
CA ILE A 589 27.23 -40.54 -13.14
C ILE A 589 26.41 -40.36 -11.88
N PHE A 590 26.75 -39.31 -11.17
CA PHE A 590 26.06 -38.99 -9.96
C PHE A 590 24.69 -38.34 -10.25
N PRO A 591 23.58 -38.73 -9.59
CA PRO A 591 22.30 -38.06 -9.74
C PRO A 591 22.36 -36.59 -9.31
N GLY A 592 21.72 -35.71 -10.07
CA GLY A 592 21.75 -34.27 -9.82
C GLY A 592 21.35 -33.46 -11.05
N THR A 593 21.26 -32.14 -10.89
CA THR A 593 21.04 -31.22 -12.00
C THR A 593 22.37 -30.61 -12.43
N TYR A 594 22.67 -30.73 -13.72
CA TYR A 594 23.88 -30.21 -14.36
C TYR A 594 23.48 -29.17 -15.39
N SER A 595 23.95 -27.94 -15.21
CA SER A 595 23.67 -26.84 -16.15
C SER A 595 24.96 -26.31 -16.76
N GLY A 596 24.91 -26.01 -18.04
CA GLY A 596 26.01 -25.34 -18.74
C GLY A 596 25.56 -24.67 -20.02
N TYR A 597 26.56 -24.16 -20.74
CA TYR A 597 26.38 -23.40 -21.96
C TYR A 597 26.88 -24.19 -23.16
N ILE A 598 26.15 -24.09 -24.26
CA ILE A 598 26.69 -24.31 -25.59
C ILE A 598 27.01 -22.95 -26.18
N VAL A 599 28.30 -22.68 -26.40
CA VAL A 599 28.82 -21.38 -26.86
C VAL A 599 29.27 -21.50 -28.30
N ALA A 600 28.67 -20.71 -29.18
CA ALA A 600 29.11 -20.51 -30.55
C ALA A 600 30.01 -19.27 -30.64
N VAL A 601 31.24 -19.46 -31.11
CA VAL A 601 32.21 -18.40 -31.38
C VAL A 601 32.27 -18.22 -32.89
N ALA A 602 31.75 -17.10 -33.39
CA ALA A 602 31.79 -16.73 -34.80
C ALA A 602 32.95 -15.78 -35.08
N ARG A 603 33.73 -16.08 -36.12
CA ARG A 603 34.76 -15.19 -36.67
C ARG A 603 34.43 -14.80 -38.09
N THR A 604 34.47 -13.51 -38.34
CA THR A 604 34.34 -12.93 -39.69
C THR A 604 35.69 -12.95 -40.42
N GLU A 605 35.66 -12.82 -41.75
CA GLU A 605 36.88 -12.75 -42.58
C GLU A 605 37.77 -11.54 -42.21
N ASP A 606 37.19 -10.45 -41.74
CA ASP A 606 37.89 -9.26 -41.24
C ASP A 606 38.39 -9.39 -39.79
N GLY A 607 38.28 -10.59 -39.20
CA GLY A 607 38.88 -10.91 -37.91
C GLY A 607 38.06 -10.49 -36.68
N ARG A 608 36.85 -9.95 -36.85
CA ARG A 608 35.94 -9.69 -35.72
C ARG A 608 35.36 -11.00 -35.19
N GLU A 609 35.31 -11.12 -33.87
CA GLU A 609 34.79 -12.27 -33.15
C GLU A 609 33.49 -11.90 -32.41
N PHE A 610 32.51 -12.80 -32.45
CA PHE A 610 31.22 -12.68 -31.77
C PHE A 610 30.90 -13.97 -31.05
N ASN A 611 30.29 -13.86 -29.87
CA ASN A 611 29.90 -15.01 -29.07
C ASN A 611 28.38 -15.03 -28.90
N ALA A 612 27.79 -16.20 -29.10
CA ALA A 612 26.39 -16.46 -28.78
C ALA A 612 26.28 -17.76 -27.99
N LYS A 613 25.29 -17.87 -27.12
CA LYS A 613 25.13 -19.05 -26.29
C LYS A 613 23.69 -19.42 -26.02
N ILE A 614 23.49 -20.70 -25.73
CA ILE A 614 22.25 -21.28 -25.21
C ILE A 614 22.57 -22.09 -23.96
N ILE A 615 21.58 -22.26 -23.09
CA ILE A 615 21.70 -23.04 -21.86
C ILE A 615 21.11 -24.43 -22.08
N LEU A 616 21.79 -25.43 -21.55
CA LEU A 616 21.28 -26.79 -21.42
C LEU A 616 21.37 -27.19 -19.95
N SER A 617 20.25 -27.66 -19.40
CA SER A 617 20.17 -28.26 -18.08
C SER A 617 19.76 -29.72 -18.21
N VAL A 618 20.53 -30.62 -17.62
CA VAL A 618 20.27 -32.06 -17.60
C VAL A 618 20.15 -32.51 -16.16
N THR A 619 19.00 -33.06 -15.80
CA THR A 619 18.78 -33.70 -14.51
C THR A 619 18.93 -35.21 -14.67
N VAL A 620 19.84 -35.78 -13.90
CA VAL A 620 20.00 -37.22 -13.76
C VAL A 620 19.24 -37.65 -12.50
N PRO A 621 18.15 -38.42 -12.62
CA PRO A 621 17.34 -38.82 -11.48
C PRO A 621 18.00 -39.95 -10.69
N LEU A 622 17.60 -40.09 -9.43
CA LEU A 622 17.89 -41.30 -8.64
C LEU A 622 16.93 -42.41 -9.08
N LYS A 623 17.46 -43.59 -9.43
CA LYS A 623 16.65 -44.72 -9.89
C LYS A 623 16.40 -45.72 -8.77
N ILE A 624 15.13 -46.06 -8.53
CA ILE A 624 14.72 -47.15 -7.63
C ILE A 624 14.31 -48.37 -8.48
N ASP A 625 15.00 -49.50 -8.26
CA ASP A 625 14.75 -50.80 -8.89
C ASP A 625 14.75 -51.96 -7.86
N SER A 626 14.70 -53.22 -8.33
CA SER A 626 14.60 -54.44 -7.51
C SER A 626 15.74 -54.67 -6.50
N GLN A 627 16.87 -53.97 -6.61
CA GLN A 627 17.96 -53.98 -5.62
C GLN A 627 18.01 -52.61 -4.95
N TYR A 628 17.44 -52.49 -3.75
CA TYR A 628 17.42 -51.22 -3.01
C TYR A 628 18.85 -50.68 -2.81
N PRO A 629 19.26 -49.57 -3.45
CA PRO A 629 20.56 -49.01 -3.16
C PRO A 629 20.53 -48.38 -1.76
N ARG A 630 21.56 -48.65 -0.95
CA ARG A 630 21.93 -47.72 0.13
C ARG A 630 22.41 -46.43 -0.52
N VAL A 631 21.73 -45.33 -0.24
CA VAL A 631 22.03 -44.01 -0.80
C VAL A 631 22.59 -43.16 0.35
N SER A 632 23.84 -43.41 0.72
CA SER A 632 24.49 -42.63 1.79
C SER A 632 24.94 -41.25 1.28
N LEU A 633 24.37 -40.15 1.78
CA LEU A 633 24.96 -38.81 1.61
C LEU A 633 25.92 -38.52 2.74
N GLN A 634 27.02 -37.85 2.44
CA GLN A 634 27.82 -37.13 3.43
C GLN A 634 27.38 -35.67 3.42
N THR A 635 27.20 -35.03 4.57
CA THR A 635 27.07 -33.57 4.64
C THR A 635 28.38 -33.03 5.22
N PHE A 636 28.84 -31.86 4.78
CA PHE A 636 30.14 -31.33 5.21
C PHE A 636 29.96 -29.95 5.84
N ALA A 637 30.63 -29.75 6.98
CA ALA A 637 30.93 -28.44 7.52
C ALA A 637 32.33 -28.03 7.05
N GLY A 638 32.47 -26.79 6.57
CA GLY A 638 33.75 -26.16 6.25
C GLY A 638 34.44 -26.67 4.97
N LEU A 639 34.26 -25.93 3.87
CA LEU A 639 35.07 -25.92 2.64
C LEU A 639 35.86 -27.20 2.23
N SER A 640 35.46 -27.72 1.06
CA SER A 640 36.07 -28.74 0.20
C SER A 640 35.69 -30.21 0.48
N ALA A 641 35.14 -30.85 -0.56
CA ALA A 641 34.72 -32.25 -0.70
C ALA A 641 33.27 -32.63 -0.28
N GLU A 642 32.37 -32.43 -1.25
CA GLU A 642 31.18 -33.21 -1.65
C GLU A 642 30.14 -33.73 -0.63
N PRO A 643 28.89 -33.21 -0.73
CA PRO A 643 27.67 -33.96 -0.50
C PRO A 643 27.18 -34.66 -1.78
N LEU A 644 27.09 -35.98 -1.70
CA LEU A 644 26.59 -36.88 -2.73
C LEU A 644 25.04 -36.92 -2.68
N TYR A 645 24.29 -36.04 -3.34
CA TYR A 645 22.85 -36.09 -3.79
C TYR A 645 22.19 -34.76 -3.43
N TYR A 646 22.32 -33.77 -4.31
CA TYR A 646 21.86 -32.41 -4.06
C TYR A 646 21.02 -31.86 -5.21
N LEU A 647 19.73 -31.65 -4.97
CA LEU A 647 18.93 -30.65 -5.70
C LEU A 647 18.73 -29.43 -4.79
N GLY A 648 19.84 -28.92 -4.26
CA GLY A 648 20.02 -27.62 -3.58
C GLY A 648 19.63 -27.51 -2.11
N ILE A 649 20.34 -26.62 -1.40
CA ILE A 649 19.90 -25.98 -0.15
C ILE A 649 19.41 -24.58 -0.53
N SER A 650 18.25 -24.16 -0.02
CA SER A 650 18.02 -22.74 0.30
C SER A 650 18.43 -22.51 1.74
N SER A 651 19.10 -21.40 2.06
CA SER A 651 19.37 -21.04 3.46
C SER A 651 18.09 -20.54 4.12
N PRO A 652 17.49 -21.29 5.06
CA PRO A 652 17.71 -22.70 5.38
C PRO A 652 16.48 -23.55 4.98
N GLU A 653 16.54 -24.87 5.18
CA GLU A 653 15.37 -25.77 5.40
C GLU A 653 14.82 -26.65 4.28
N TRP A 654 15.29 -26.66 3.02
CA TRP A 654 14.74 -27.63 2.03
C TRP A 654 15.78 -28.42 1.24
N ILE A 655 15.53 -29.73 1.06
CA ILE A 655 16.26 -30.61 0.13
C ILE A 655 15.26 -31.28 -0.82
N SER A 656 15.52 -31.26 -2.13
CA SER A 656 14.66 -31.93 -3.11
C SER A 656 15.37 -33.11 -3.82
N PHE A 657 14.61 -34.09 -4.31
CA PHE A 657 15.13 -35.22 -5.11
C PHE A 657 14.15 -35.61 -6.22
N ILE A 658 14.63 -35.84 -7.44
CA ILE A 658 13.83 -36.53 -8.47
C ILE A 658 14.16 -38.02 -8.40
N ILE A 659 13.14 -38.84 -8.19
CA ILE A 659 13.22 -40.28 -8.02
C ILE A 659 12.41 -40.95 -9.11
N ASN A 660 13.03 -41.83 -9.91
CA ASN A 660 12.31 -42.68 -10.83
C ASN A 660 11.94 -44.01 -10.17
N VAL A 661 10.65 -44.22 -9.93
CA VAL A 661 10.09 -45.46 -9.38
C VAL A 661 9.73 -46.39 -10.54
N SER A 662 10.67 -47.26 -10.93
CA SER A 662 10.47 -48.21 -12.03
C SER A 662 9.64 -49.43 -11.62
N GLN A 663 9.76 -49.82 -10.35
CA GLN A 663 8.97 -50.87 -9.69
C GLN A 663 8.51 -50.35 -8.34
N ILE A 664 7.21 -50.50 -8.06
CA ILE A 664 6.63 -50.11 -6.76
C ILE A 664 7.19 -51.06 -5.70
N PRO A 665 7.87 -50.55 -4.65
CA PRO A 665 8.34 -51.38 -3.55
C PRO A 665 7.19 -52.14 -2.89
N SER A 666 7.39 -53.42 -2.57
CA SER A 666 6.36 -54.25 -1.91
C SER A 666 6.17 -53.92 -0.42
N THR A 667 7.03 -53.07 0.15
CA THR A 667 7.01 -52.62 1.55
C THR A 667 7.33 -51.13 1.60
N PRO A 668 6.81 -50.38 2.60
CA PRO A 668 7.24 -49.01 2.84
C PRO A 668 8.76 -48.90 2.95
N LEU A 669 9.32 -47.82 2.41
CA LEU A 669 10.73 -47.49 2.55
C LEU A 669 10.89 -46.51 3.70
N LEU A 670 11.80 -46.78 4.62
CA LEU A 670 12.13 -45.80 5.67
C LEU A 670 13.18 -44.83 5.13
N LEU A 671 13.02 -43.55 5.42
CA LEU A 671 14.01 -42.50 5.24
C LEU A 671 14.55 -42.15 6.62
N ARG A 672 15.83 -42.42 6.82
CA ARG A 672 16.53 -42.16 8.09
C ARG A 672 17.57 -41.07 7.89
N PHE A 673 17.84 -40.31 8.94
CA PHE A 673 18.95 -39.37 9.03
C PHE A 673 19.94 -39.90 10.08
N VAL A 674 21.23 -39.97 9.76
CA VAL A 674 22.27 -40.46 10.68
C VAL A 674 23.41 -39.44 10.72
N SER A 675 23.67 -38.77 11.84
CA SER A 675 24.93 -38.03 11.99
C SER A 675 26.05 -39.02 12.36
N LYS A 676 27.28 -38.79 11.86
CA LYS A 676 28.40 -39.70 12.09
C LYS A 676 29.03 -39.50 13.48
N ASP A 677 28.87 -38.31 14.05
CA ASP A 677 29.56 -37.89 15.28
C ASP A 677 28.62 -37.59 16.45
N SER A 678 27.30 -37.71 16.27
CA SER A 678 26.33 -37.62 17.35
C SER A 678 25.17 -38.60 17.17
N LEU A 679 24.80 -39.30 18.24
CA LEU A 679 23.59 -40.16 18.33
C LEU A 679 22.28 -39.35 18.27
N VAL A 680 22.29 -38.17 17.66
CA VAL A 680 21.11 -37.33 17.49
C VAL A 680 20.36 -37.85 16.27
N ASN A 681 19.24 -38.55 16.51
CA ASN A 681 18.24 -38.76 15.47
C ASN A 681 17.73 -37.38 15.04
N MET A 682 18.06 -36.95 13.82
CA MET A 682 17.47 -35.72 13.28
C MET A 682 15.97 -35.94 13.09
N HIS A 683 15.17 -34.96 13.52
CA HIS A 683 13.73 -34.96 13.31
C HIS A 683 13.45 -34.39 11.91
N ILE A 684 12.64 -35.09 11.12
CA ILE A 684 12.10 -34.56 9.87
C ILE A 684 10.78 -33.90 10.27
N ASP A 685 10.71 -32.58 10.21
CA ASP A 685 9.45 -31.90 10.51
C ASP A 685 8.47 -32.05 9.34
N ASP A 686 8.95 -31.99 8.10
CA ASP A 686 8.13 -32.13 6.89
C ASP A 686 8.78 -33.02 5.82
N LEU A 687 8.08 -34.09 5.41
CA LEU A 687 8.41 -34.87 4.21
C LEU A 687 7.25 -34.83 3.23
N MET A 688 7.53 -34.38 2.01
CA MET A 688 6.53 -34.24 0.96
C MET A 688 6.92 -35.06 -0.26
N ILE A 689 5.95 -35.81 -0.79
CA ILE A 689 6.10 -36.58 -2.02
C ILE A 689 5.09 -36.06 -3.03
N ILE A 690 5.59 -35.72 -4.21
CA ILE A 690 4.75 -35.42 -5.37
C ILE A 690 4.91 -36.59 -6.35
N PRO A 691 3.87 -37.43 -6.50
CA PRO A 691 3.86 -38.53 -7.45
C PRO A 691 3.62 -38.02 -8.89
N PRO A 692 3.79 -38.89 -9.90
CA PRO A 692 3.50 -38.58 -11.31
C PRO A 692 2.05 -38.10 -11.56
N THR A 693 1.11 -38.45 -10.68
CA THR A 693 -0.29 -38.00 -10.74
C THR A 693 -0.47 -36.55 -10.29
N ASN A 694 0.56 -35.94 -9.67
CA ASN A 694 0.52 -34.65 -8.98
C ASN A 694 -0.47 -34.60 -7.79
N GLU A 695 -0.87 -35.75 -7.24
CA GLU A 695 -1.71 -35.84 -6.04
C GLU A 695 -0.84 -35.86 -4.77
N PHE A 696 -1.05 -34.92 -3.86
CA PHE A 696 -0.08 -34.62 -2.81
C PHE A 696 -0.14 -35.63 -1.66
N ILE A 697 1.03 -36.08 -1.20
CA ILE A 697 1.15 -36.89 0.02
C ILE A 697 2.13 -36.19 0.97
N SER A 698 1.58 -35.64 2.07
CA SER A 698 2.37 -35.12 3.20
C SER A 698 2.53 -36.23 4.23
N LEU A 699 3.76 -36.55 4.60
CA LEU A 699 4.06 -37.62 5.55
C LEU A 699 4.78 -37.01 6.75
N ALA A 700 4.16 -37.10 7.94
CA ALA A 700 4.76 -36.69 9.21
C ALA A 700 5.83 -37.68 9.72
N THR A 701 6.14 -38.73 8.94
CA THR A 701 7.12 -39.76 9.31
C THR A 701 8.05 -40.03 8.14
N GLY A 702 9.29 -40.43 8.42
CA GLY A 702 10.25 -40.85 7.39
C GLY A 702 9.83 -42.09 6.58
N ASN A 703 8.66 -42.71 6.82
CA ASN A 703 8.20 -43.84 6.02
C ASN A 703 7.55 -43.35 4.71
N ILE A 704 8.14 -43.74 3.59
CA ILE A 704 7.70 -43.43 2.23
C ILE A 704 6.96 -44.63 1.64
N LEU A 705 5.71 -44.41 1.23
CA LEU A 705 4.95 -45.34 0.41
C LEU A 705 4.86 -44.78 -1.02
N PHE A 706 5.39 -45.51 -2.00
CA PHE A 706 5.21 -45.17 -3.41
C PHE A 706 4.02 -45.95 -3.97
N GLU A 707 2.98 -45.26 -4.41
CA GLU A 707 1.75 -45.89 -4.94
C GLU A 707 1.72 -45.95 -6.47
N HIS A 708 2.60 -45.19 -7.14
CA HIS A 708 2.65 -45.07 -8.59
C HIS A 708 4.02 -45.42 -9.15
N LYS A 709 4.08 -45.80 -10.42
CA LYS A 709 5.32 -45.90 -11.19
C LYS A 709 5.61 -44.57 -11.88
N GLY A 710 6.89 -44.21 -12.03
CA GLY A 710 7.35 -43.02 -12.74
C GLY A 710 8.11 -42.05 -11.85
N TYR A 711 8.32 -40.83 -12.36
CA TYR A 711 9.07 -39.79 -11.67
C TYR A 711 8.26 -39.21 -10.51
N HIS A 712 8.74 -39.48 -9.30
CA HIS A 712 8.32 -38.80 -8.09
C HIS A 712 9.34 -37.74 -7.76
N VAL A 713 8.94 -36.80 -6.95
CA VAL A 713 9.89 -35.89 -6.35
C VAL A 713 9.60 -35.77 -4.87
N LEU A 714 10.69 -35.82 -4.13
CA LEU A 714 10.72 -35.77 -2.70
C LEU A 714 11.20 -34.38 -2.30
N VAL A 715 10.48 -33.71 -1.40
CA VAL A 715 10.90 -32.45 -0.78
C VAL A 715 10.94 -32.68 0.72
N ILE A 716 12.08 -32.39 1.33
CA ILE A 716 12.30 -32.52 2.77
C ILE A 716 12.44 -31.13 3.35
N GLY A 717 11.64 -30.80 4.36
CA GLY A 717 11.61 -29.53 5.08
C GLY A 717 12.24 -29.59 6.47
N TRP A 718 12.77 -28.44 6.91
CA TRP A 718 13.20 -28.11 8.28
C TRP A 718 14.17 -29.13 8.91
N LEU A 719 15.46 -29.00 8.58
CA LEU A 719 16.54 -29.76 9.23
C LEU A 719 17.14 -28.95 10.39
N TYR A 720 16.53 -29.04 11.57
CA TYR A 720 17.09 -28.43 12.79
C TYR A 720 18.38 -29.16 13.23
N GLY A 721 19.47 -28.42 13.42
CA GLY A 721 20.73 -28.95 13.97
C GLY A 721 21.75 -29.51 12.97
N ALA A 722 21.50 -29.40 11.66
CA ALA A 722 22.41 -29.88 10.61
C ALA A 722 23.66 -29.01 10.38
N TYR A 723 23.89 -27.98 11.20
CA TYR A 723 25.03 -27.07 11.06
C TYR A 723 26.31 -27.60 11.74
N ASP A 724 26.19 -28.64 12.55
CA ASP A 724 27.33 -29.32 13.18
C ASP A 724 27.53 -30.69 12.49
N GLU A 725 28.74 -30.87 11.97
CA GLU A 725 29.37 -32.07 11.38
C GLU A 725 28.53 -33.38 11.38
N GLY A 726 28.18 -33.91 10.20
CA GLY A 726 27.45 -35.19 10.09
C GLY A 726 27.29 -35.71 8.67
N THR A 727 27.01 -37.01 8.48
CA THR A 727 26.89 -37.68 7.16
C THR A 727 25.43 -38.05 6.86
N LEU A 728 24.67 -37.23 6.14
CA LEU A 728 23.26 -37.49 5.80
C LEU A 728 23.00 -38.79 4.99
N SER A 729 22.76 -39.98 5.55
CA SER A 729 22.47 -41.17 4.71
C SER A 729 20.97 -41.42 4.47
N ILE A 730 20.48 -41.36 3.21
CA ILE A 730 19.12 -41.80 2.83
C ILE A 730 19.13 -43.31 2.64
N ASP A 731 18.58 -43.98 3.64
CA ASP A 731 18.67 -45.42 3.77
C ASP A 731 17.33 -46.09 3.41
N LEU A 732 17.04 -46.22 2.12
CA LEU A 732 15.83 -46.90 1.63
C LEU A 732 15.98 -48.43 1.80
N TYR A 733 15.41 -49.01 2.84
CA TYR A 733 15.29 -50.47 2.97
C TYR A 733 13.84 -50.92 3.01
N SER A 734 13.60 -52.15 2.57
CA SER A 734 12.33 -52.82 2.86
C SER A 734 12.16 -52.91 4.37
N SER A 735 11.10 -52.32 4.90
CA SER A 735 10.74 -52.55 6.28
C SER A 735 10.29 -54.02 6.42
N SER A 736 11.20 -54.96 6.64
CA SER A 736 10.86 -56.19 7.34
C SER A 736 10.61 -55.83 8.81
N ALA A 737 9.57 -55.05 9.03
CA ALA A 737 9.29 -54.42 10.30
C ALA A 737 8.55 -55.43 11.18
N SER A 738 9.17 -55.78 12.30
CA SER A 738 8.58 -56.54 13.38
C SER A 738 7.25 -55.89 13.84
N PRO A 739 6.35 -56.65 14.49
CA PRO A 739 5.09 -56.12 15.05
C PRO A 739 5.25 -54.85 15.91
N GLU A 740 6.44 -54.57 16.42
CA GLU A 740 6.78 -53.40 17.24
C GLU A 740 6.72 -52.07 16.46
N ILE A 741 6.92 -52.06 15.13
CA ILE A 741 6.92 -50.82 14.33
C ILE A 741 5.49 -50.41 13.93
N ILE A 742 4.59 -51.36 13.68
CA ILE A 742 3.14 -51.10 13.55
C ILE A 742 2.62 -50.55 14.89
N LEU A 743 3.06 -51.13 16.01
CA LEU A 743 2.78 -50.60 17.34
C LEU A 743 3.37 -49.20 17.54
N SER A 744 4.55 -48.88 17.00
CA SER A 744 5.13 -47.53 17.11
C SER A 744 4.40 -46.47 16.27
N SER A 745 3.93 -46.80 15.07
CA SER A 745 3.15 -45.89 14.21
C SER A 745 1.73 -45.73 14.72
N VAL A 746 1.11 -46.79 15.24
CA VAL A 746 -0.18 -46.73 15.95
C VAL A 746 -0.02 -45.95 17.27
N SER A 747 1.04 -46.19 18.04
CA SER A 747 1.33 -45.45 19.27
C SER A 747 1.65 -43.98 18.99
N TYR A 748 2.34 -43.66 17.88
CA TYR A 748 2.58 -42.27 17.46
C TYR A 748 1.32 -41.60 16.92
N ASN A 749 0.50 -42.26 16.13
CA ASN A 749 -0.81 -41.74 15.71
C ASN A 749 -1.71 -41.50 16.93
N ILE A 750 -1.67 -42.40 17.90
CA ILE A 750 -2.36 -42.23 19.19
C ILE A 750 -1.76 -41.06 19.97
N SER A 751 -0.43 -40.91 20.05
CA SER A 751 0.23 -39.78 20.71
C SER A 751 -0.01 -38.44 19.99
N SER A 752 -0.07 -38.42 18.66
CA SER A 752 -0.40 -37.25 17.85
C SER A 752 -1.87 -36.88 18.05
N LEU A 753 -2.78 -37.86 18.03
CA LEU A 753 -4.18 -37.65 18.40
C LEU A 753 -4.32 -37.17 19.85
N TYR A 754 -3.47 -37.63 20.78
CA TYR A 754 -3.44 -37.11 22.15
C TYR A 754 -2.89 -35.68 22.21
N LYS A 755 -1.89 -35.34 21.39
CA LYS A 755 -1.33 -33.99 21.32
C LYS A 755 -2.32 -33.02 20.67
N GLU A 756 -3.02 -33.43 19.62
CA GLU A 756 -4.15 -32.71 19.03
C GLU A 756 -5.30 -32.58 20.04
N LEU A 757 -5.60 -33.63 20.81
CA LEU A 757 -6.62 -33.59 21.85
C LEU A 757 -6.22 -32.65 23.00
N ASP A 758 -4.94 -32.61 23.37
CA ASP A 758 -4.42 -31.73 24.41
C ASP A 758 -4.30 -30.28 23.92
N GLU A 759 -3.99 -30.04 22.64
CA GLU A 759 -4.11 -28.73 22.01
C GLU A 759 -5.57 -28.30 21.90
N LEU A 760 -6.49 -29.19 21.53
CA LEU A 760 -7.93 -28.93 21.54
C LEU A 760 -8.43 -28.64 22.96
N ARG A 761 -7.93 -29.34 23.98
CA ARG A 761 -8.22 -29.06 25.39
C ARG A 761 -7.64 -27.74 25.84
N SER A 762 -6.40 -27.43 25.46
CA SER A 762 -5.75 -26.14 25.75
C SER A 762 -6.53 -24.99 25.09
N ARG A 763 -6.96 -25.18 23.83
CA ARG A 763 -7.83 -24.25 23.10
C ARG A 763 -9.19 -24.13 23.76
N LEU A 764 -9.78 -25.24 24.22
CA LEU A 764 -11.04 -25.24 24.96
C LEU A 764 -10.90 -24.48 26.28
N SER A 765 -9.82 -24.69 27.04
CA SER A 765 -9.52 -23.95 28.26
C SER A 765 -9.24 -22.47 27.99
N SER A 766 -8.56 -22.13 26.89
CA SER A 766 -8.39 -20.74 26.44
C SER A 766 -9.72 -20.11 26.04
N LEU A 767 -10.60 -20.84 25.36
CA LEU A 767 -11.96 -20.43 25.04
C LEU A 767 -12.80 -20.23 26.30
N GLU A 768 -12.71 -21.12 27.29
CA GLU A 768 -13.37 -20.99 28.59
C GLU A 768 -12.87 -19.76 29.35
N LEU A 769 -11.56 -19.49 29.32
CA LEU A 769 -10.98 -18.27 29.89
C LEU A 769 -11.45 -17.01 29.15
N ASN A 770 -11.48 -17.04 27.82
CA ASN A 770 -11.99 -15.93 27.01
C ASN A 770 -13.48 -15.70 27.26
N ILE A 771 -14.29 -16.76 27.37
CA ILE A 771 -15.71 -16.68 27.73
C ILE A 771 -15.88 -16.09 29.14
N SER A 772 -15.04 -16.50 30.10
CA SER A 772 -15.02 -15.93 31.45
C SER A 772 -14.65 -14.43 31.42
N GLN A 773 -13.64 -14.05 30.64
CA GLN A 773 -13.23 -12.65 30.46
C GLN A 773 -14.32 -11.83 29.79
N ILE A 774 -14.98 -12.36 28.75
CA ILE A 774 -16.12 -11.72 28.08
C ILE A 774 -17.28 -11.55 29.06
N SER A 775 -17.56 -12.56 29.89
CA SER A 775 -18.59 -12.47 30.94
C SER A 775 -18.27 -11.39 31.98
N SER A 776 -16.99 -11.27 32.39
CA SER A 776 -16.50 -10.18 33.24
C SER A 776 -16.70 -8.81 32.59
N ASN A 777 -16.28 -8.66 31.33
CA ASN A 777 -16.43 -7.43 30.57
C ASN A 777 -17.91 -7.05 30.37
N ILE A 778 -18.79 -8.01 30.13
CA ILE A 778 -20.25 -7.78 30.05
C ILE A 778 -20.79 -7.29 31.39
N SER A 779 -20.31 -7.84 32.52
CA SER A 779 -20.67 -7.36 33.86
C SER A 779 -20.23 -5.91 34.10
N GLU A 780 -18.99 -5.57 33.71
CA GLU A 780 -18.49 -4.18 33.78
C GLU A 780 -19.29 -3.24 32.90
N ILE A 781 -19.59 -3.62 31.65
CA ILE A 781 -20.42 -2.84 30.73
C ILE A 781 -21.82 -2.63 31.32
N ASN A 782 -22.42 -3.65 31.93
CA ASN A 782 -23.72 -3.51 32.59
C ASN A 782 -23.68 -2.55 33.78
N ASN A 783 -22.58 -2.53 34.55
CA ASN A 783 -22.39 -1.57 35.63
C ASN A 783 -22.22 -0.14 35.09
N VAL A 784 -21.43 0.04 34.04
CA VAL A 784 -21.30 1.33 33.34
C VAL A 784 -22.65 1.79 32.83
N LEU A 785 -23.41 0.93 32.15
CA LEU A 785 -24.74 1.24 31.63
C LEU A 785 -25.72 1.65 32.74
N ARG A 786 -25.65 0.98 33.90
CA ARG A 786 -26.46 1.32 35.08
C ARG A 786 -26.09 2.71 35.62
N ASN A 787 -24.80 3.01 35.73
CA ASN A 787 -24.33 4.31 36.21
C ASN A 787 -24.71 5.43 35.22
N THR A 788 -24.49 5.22 33.93
CA THR A 788 -24.91 6.18 32.89
C THR A 788 -26.42 6.43 32.92
N LYS A 789 -27.24 5.41 33.23
CA LYS A 789 -28.69 5.58 33.38
C LYS A 789 -29.03 6.46 34.58
N LEU A 790 -28.32 6.32 35.70
CA LEU A 790 -28.47 7.18 36.88
C LEU A 790 -28.03 8.62 36.58
N ASP A 791 -26.92 8.79 35.85
CA ASP A 791 -26.44 10.12 35.44
C ASP A 791 -27.45 10.82 34.51
N ILE A 792 -28.07 10.08 33.59
CA ILE A 792 -29.15 10.61 32.73
C ILE A 792 -30.36 11.04 33.58
N GLU A 793 -30.68 10.31 34.64
CA GLU A 793 -31.80 10.64 35.53
C GLU A 793 -31.50 11.88 36.38
N ASP A 794 -30.28 12.01 36.90
CA ASP A 794 -29.79 13.22 37.58
C ASP A 794 -29.78 14.44 36.65
N LEU A 795 -29.32 14.28 35.40
CA LEU A 795 -29.37 15.34 34.40
C LEU A 795 -30.81 15.76 34.08
N ARG A 796 -31.76 14.82 34.02
CA ARG A 796 -33.18 15.13 33.84
C ARG A 796 -33.74 15.95 35.00
N LEU A 797 -33.37 15.62 36.24
CA LEU A 797 -33.77 16.40 37.42
C LEU A 797 -33.20 17.83 37.36
N LYS A 798 -31.90 17.97 37.04
CA LYS A 798 -31.25 19.27 36.85
C LYS A 798 -31.89 20.10 35.74
N ILE A 799 -32.28 19.47 34.62
CA ILE A 799 -33.01 20.14 33.54
C ILE A 799 -34.38 20.61 34.02
N ASN A 800 -35.09 19.82 34.82
CA ASN A 800 -36.38 20.23 35.39
C ASN A 800 -36.24 21.41 36.36
N ASP A 801 -35.23 21.39 37.24
CA ASP A 801 -34.93 22.50 38.14
C ASP A 801 -34.57 23.77 37.39
N LEU A 802 -33.78 23.64 36.32
CA LEU A 802 -33.43 24.75 35.44
C LEU A 802 -34.67 25.31 34.73
N ASN A 803 -35.55 24.45 34.22
CA ASN A 803 -36.81 24.85 33.62
C ASN A 803 -37.71 25.58 34.63
N SER A 804 -37.79 25.10 35.88
CA SER A 804 -38.52 25.81 36.95
C SER A 804 -37.91 27.18 37.22
N SER A 805 -36.58 27.28 37.27
CA SER A 805 -35.87 28.55 37.47
C SER A 805 -36.12 29.53 36.31
N ILE A 806 -36.19 29.04 35.08
CA ILE A 806 -36.53 29.84 33.88
C ILE A 806 -37.97 30.35 33.98
N ILE A 807 -38.91 29.51 34.43
CA ILE A 807 -40.31 29.91 34.63
C ILE A 807 -40.40 31.00 35.70
N ASP A 808 -39.73 30.83 36.85
CA ASP A 808 -39.68 31.84 37.92
C ASP A 808 -39.08 33.16 37.44
N LEU A 809 -37.99 33.09 36.65
CA LEU A 809 -37.35 34.28 36.10
C LEU A 809 -38.26 35.00 35.09
N ARG A 810 -38.96 34.23 34.24
CA ARG A 810 -39.96 34.76 33.31
C ARG A 810 -41.09 35.44 34.07
N ASP A 811 -41.63 34.80 35.10
CA ASP A 811 -42.73 35.35 35.88
C ASP A 811 -42.31 36.60 36.67
N HIS A 812 -41.06 36.64 37.16
CA HIS A 812 -40.47 37.87 37.71
C HIS A 812 -40.36 38.99 36.68
N LEU A 813 -39.89 38.70 35.46
CA LEU A 813 -39.81 39.68 34.38
C LEU A 813 -41.19 40.21 34.00
N VAL A 814 -42.20 39.35 33.92
CA VAL A 814 -43.59 39.76 33.67
C VAL A 814 -44.08 40.71 34.75
N ARG A 815 -43.91 40.36 36.04
CA ARG A 815 -44.28 41.24 37.16
C ARG A 815 -43.55 42.58 37.12
N TYR A 816 -42.25 42.56 36.81
CA TYR A 816 -41.44 43.78 36.70
C TYR A 816 -41.93 44.68 35.56
N ILE A 817 -42.26 44.11 34.39
CA ILE A 817 -42.82 44.85 33.26
C ILE A 817 -44.18 45.45 33.62
N GLU A 818 -45.05 44.70 34.31
CA GLU A 818 -46.36 45.20 34.76
C GLU A 818 -46.21 46.38 35.74
N ASP A 819 -45.24 46.32 36.66
CA ASP A 819 -44.99 47.38 37.64
C ASP A 819 -44.38 48.64 37.00
N LEU A 820 -43.47 48.45 36.05
CA LEU A 820 -42.98 49.53 35.18
C LEU A 820 -44.12 50.18 34.41
N ASN A 821 -45.01 49.39 33.83
CA ASN A 821 -46.14 49.91 33.05
C ASN A 821 -47.13 50.68 33.93
N LYS A 822 -47.38 50.22 35.17
CA LYS A 822 -48.16 50.98 36.17
C LYS A 822 -47.47 52.29 36.54
N THR A 823 -46.17 52.28 36.78
CA THR A 823 -45.40 53.48 37.13
C THR A 823 -45.45 54.51 36.00
N VAL A 824 -45.21 54.08 34.76
CA VAL A 824 -45.33 54.93 33.57
C VAL A 824 -46.75 55.45 33.41
N TYR A 825 -47.77 54.62 33.61
CA TYR A 825 -49.17 55.04 33.54
C TYR A 825 -49.51 56.13 34.59
N ILE A 826 -49.00 56.00 35.82
CA ILE A 826 -49.15 56.99 36.87
C ILE A 826 -48.46 58.30 36.49
N GLU A 827 -47.20 58.27 36.08
CA GLU A 827 -46.45 59.48 35.68
C GLU A 827 -47.10 60.19 34.49
N VAL A 828 -47.55 59.44 33.48
CA VAL A 828 -48.25 60.00 32.32
C VAL A 828 -49.58 60.64 32.74
N ASN A 829 -50.34 60.03 33.66
CA ASN A 829 -51.57 60.63 34.17
C ASN A 829 -51.31 61.86 35.05
N GLU A 830 -50.24 61.88 35.84
CA GLU A 830 -49.84 63.09 36.58
C GLU A 830 -49.45 64.22 35.62
N LEU A 831 -48.68 63.92 34.56
CA LEU A 831 -48.34 64.88 33.52
C LEU A 831 -49.59 65.38 32.78
N TYR A 832 -50.52 64.48 32.45
CA TYR A 832 -51.79 64.84 31.83
C TYR A 832 -52.65 65.73 32.75
N THR A 833 -52.68 65.44 34.05
CA THR A 833 -53.39 66.25 35.07
C THR A 833 -52.75 67.63 35.22
N ARG A 834 -51.41 67.71 35.25
CA ARG A 834 -50.70 69.00 35.26
C ARG A 834 -50.96 69.79 33.97
N TYR A 835 -51.01 69.12 32.83
CA TYR A 835 -51.35 69.73 31.55
C TYR A 835 -52.77 70.30 31.55
N THR A 836 -53.77 69.56 32.04
CA THR A 836 -55.16 70.05 32.13
C THR A 836 -55.28 71.22 33.11
N MET A 837 -54.64 71.16 34.28
CA MET A 837 -54.61 72.28 35.24
C MET A 837 -53.94 73.53 34.64
N LEU A 838 -52.86 73.36 33.89
CA LEU A 838 -52.18 74.46 33.20
C LEU A 838 -53.07 75.05 32.11
N ASN A 839 -53.76 74.22 31.33
CA ASN A 839 -54.66 74.65 30.28
C ASN A 839 -55.90 75.38 30.84
N GLU A 840 -56.43 74.92 31.97
CA GLU A 840 -57.52 75.58 32.68
C GLU A 840 -57.06 76.93 33.28
N SER A 841 -55.85 76.98 33.83
CA SER A 841 -55.24 78.24 34.29
C SER A 841 -55.06 79.23 33.13
N LEU A 842 -54.60 78.76 31.96
CA LEU A 842 -54.49 79.58 30.75
C LEU A 842 -55.85 80.11 30.30
N ARG A 843 -56.89 79.28 30.38
CA ARG A 843 -58.27 79.66 30.06
C ARG A 843 -58.81 80.72 31.04
N ASN A 844 -58.54 80.56 32.33
CA ASN A 844 -58.90 81.55 33.35
C ASN A 844 -58.16 82.87 33.14
N TYR A 845 -56.87 82.84 32.80
CA TYR A 845 -56.12 84.04 32.42
C TYR A 845 -56.74 84.75 31.21
N ASN A 846 -57.15 84.01 30.18
CA ASN A 846 -57.83 84.58 29.01
C ASN A 846 -59.18 85.20 29.37
N THR A 847 -59.96 84.57 30.26
CA THR A 847 -61.22 85.13 30.78
C THR A 847 -60.96 86.43 31.55
N SER A 848 -60.00 86.43 32.48
CA SER A 848 -59.59 87.63 33.23
C SER A 848 -59.10 88.74 32.31
N LEU A 849 -58.34 88.42 31.26
CA LEU A 849 -57.88 89.39 30.27
C LEU A 849 -59.05 89.98 29.48
N SER A 850 -60.04 89.15 29.11
CA SER A 850 -61.29 89.61 28.48
C SER A 850 -62.09 90.53 29.40
N GLU A 851 -62.13 90.24 30.70
CA GLU A 851 -62.84 91.06 31.69
C GLU A 851 -62.12 92.39 31.96
N ILE A 852 -60.79 92.38 32.04
CA ILE A 852 -59.97 93.61 32.06
C ILE A 852 -60.22 94.44 30.81
N THR A 853 -60.24 93.81 29.62
CA THR A 853 -60.52 94.52 28.36
C THR A 853 -61.90 95.16 28.37
N LYS A 854 -62.91 94.45 28.89
CA LYS A 854 -64.27 94.99 29.07
C LYS A 854 -64.31 96.16 30.06
N ASN A 855 -63.63 96.03 31.21
CA ASN A 855 -63.57 97.09 32.22
C ASN A 855 -62.83 98.33 31.73
N VAL A 856 -61.78 98.16 30.92
CA VAL A 856 -61.10 99.27 30.23
C VAL A 856 -62.05 99.97 29.25
N GLY A 857 -62.88 99.21 28.52
CA GLY A 857 -63.94 99.77 27.68
C GLY A 857 -64.97 100.58 28.47
N ILE A 858 -65.44 100.06 29.60
CA ILE A 858 -66.39 100.78 30.49
C ILE A 858 -65.75 102.06 31.04
N LEU A 859 -64.50 102.00 31.51
CA LEU A 859 -63.76 103.18 31.98
C LEU A 859 -63.59 104.23 30.87
N TYR A 860 -63.35 103.80 29.64
CA TYR A 860 -63.28 104.70 28.49
C TYR A 860 -64.61 105.43 28.25
N ASP A 861 -65.74 104.71 28.34
CA ASP A 861 -67.07 105.29 28.20
C ASP A 861 -67.42 106.23 29.37
N GLU A 862 -67.05 105.88 30.60
CA GLU A 862 -67.23 106.74 31.78
C GLU A 862 -66.41 108.03 31.68
N VAL A 863 -65.15 107.96 31.26
CA VAL A 863 -64.31 109.15 31.03
C VAL A 863 -64.90 110.04 29.93
N SER A 864 -65.43 109.44 28.86
CA SER A 864 -66.13 110.14 27.78
C SER A 864 -67.39 110.86 28.29
N ASN A 865 -68.19 110.19 29.12
CA ASN A 865 -69.39 110.77 29.73
C ASN A 865 -69.06 111.87 30.74
N LEU A 866 -67.98 111.72 31.53
CA LEU A 866 -67.53 112.75 32.45
C LEU A 866 -67.09 114.00 31.71
N ARG A 867 -66.35 113.84 30.59
CA ARG A 867 -65.98 114.95 29.70
C ARG A 867 -67.20 115.71 29.18
N ASN A 868 -68.23 115.01 28.72
CA ASN A 868 -69.47 115.62 28.26
C ASN A 868 -70.23 116.35 29.39
N SER A 869 -70.20 115.82 30.62
CA SER A 869 -70.82 116.44 31.80
C SER A 869 -70.09 117.72 32.24
N VAL A 870 -68.75 117.74 32.16
CA VAL A 870 -67.92 118.92 32.43
C VAL A 870 -68.18 120.02 31.38
N GLU A 871 -68.27 119.68 30.09
CA GLU A 871 -68.63 120.65 29.04
C GLU A 871 -70.03 121.24 29.27
N LYS A 872 -71.00 120.44 29.71
CA LYS A 872 -72.37 120.89 30.00
C LYS A 872 -72.42 121.80 31.23
N THR A 873 -71.66 121.50 32.28
CA THR A 873 -71.59 122.30 33.52
C THR A 873 -70.90 123.65 33.30
N SER A 874 -69.88 123.69 32.44
CA SER A 874 -69.22 124.94 31.99
C SER A 874 -70.21 125.90 31.31
N LEU A 875 -71.11 125.36 30.46
CA LEU A 875 -72.15 126.12 29.78
C LEU A 875 -73.21 126.70 30.74
N THR A 876 -73.61 125.96 31.77
CA THR A 876 -74.60 126.41 32.76
C THR A 876 -74.04 127.52 33.67
N LEU A 877 -72.79 127.40 34.12
CA LEU A 877 -72.11 128.43 34.93
C LEU A 877 -71.90 129.75 34.17
N SER A 878 -71.72 129.69 32.84
CA SER A 878 -71.65 130.89 31.99
C SER A 878 -72.99 131.65 31.90
N GLN A 879 -74.13 130.98 32.09
CA GLN A 879 -75.45 131.61 32.01
C GLN A 879 -75.87 132.24 33.35
N GLU A 880 -75.57 131.61 34.49
CA GLU A 880 -75.89 132.14 35.83
C GLU A 880 -75.07 133.39 36.22
N LEU A 881 -73.83 133.51 35.74
CA LEU A 881 -72.98 134.69 36.00
C LEU A 881 -73.48 135.98 35.31
N SER A 882 -74.31 135.86 34.27
CA SER A 882 -74.87 137.01 33.55
C SER A 882 -76.10 137.62 34.24
N GLY A 883 -76.84 136.83 35.03
CA GLY A 883 -78.06 137.28 35.72
C GLY A 883 -77.81 137.99 37.05
N LEU A 884 -76.76 137.60 37.80
CA LEU A 884 -76.44 138.18 39.11
C LEU A 884 -75.92 139.63 39.02
N LYS A 885 -75.42 140.05 37.84
CA LYS A 885 -74.84 141.38 37.61
C LYS A 885 -75.89 142.50 37.45
N SER A 886 -77.17 142.17 37.23
CA SER A 886 -78.21 143.17 36.92
C SER A 886 -79.10 143.59 38.10
N TYR A 887 -79.14 142.87 39.23
CA TYR A 887 -80.03 143.22 40.35
C TYR A 887 -79.31 144.02 41.46
N VAL A 888 -77.99 143.86 41.58
CA VAL A 888 -77.14 144.57 42.53
C VAL A 888 -77.03 146.08 42.23
N ASP A 889 -77.48 146.58 41.08
CA ASP A 889 -77.43 148.02 40.76
C ASP A 889 -78.64 148.83 41.27
N ASN A 890 -79.76 148.21 41.69
CA ASN A 890 -80.92 148.94 42.27
C ASN A 890 -80.87 149.13 43.79
N ASN A 891 -79.75 148.70 44.36
CA ASN A 891 -79.11 149.22 45.54
C ASN A 891 -79.43 150.67 45.95
N LEU A 892 -79.23 150.87 47.24
CA LEU A 892 -78.56 152.04 47.80
C LEU A 892 -79.31 153.36 47.94
N ARG A 893 -80.55 153.56 47.45
CA ARG A 893 -81.22 154.89 47.63
C ARG A 893 -82.08 155.10 48.89
N ILE A 894 -82.62 154.07 49.54
CA ILE A 894 -83.58 154.28 50.67
C ILE A 894 -82.90 154.33 52.05
N TYR A 895 -81.67 153.83 52.17
CA TYR A 895 -80.90 153.80 53.43
C TYR A 895 -80.37 155.17 53.91
N VAL A 896 -80.62 156.27 53.19
CA VAL A 896 -80.02 157.60 53.47
C VAL A 896 -81.00 158.57 54.18
N ILE A 897 -82.28 158.26 54.40
CA ILE A 897 -83.29 159.28 54.80
C ILE A 897 -83.79 159.26 56.27
N LEU A 898 -83.77 158.16 57.06
CA LEU A 898 -84.42 158.15 58.40
C LEU A 898 -83.51 157.89 59.62
N ILE A 899 -82.19 157.86 59.42
CA ILE A 899 -81.18 158.06 60.49
C ILE A 899 -81.31 159.46 61.16
N SER A 900 -82.20 160.34 60.66
CA SER A 900 -82.48 161.67 61.22
C SER A 900 -83.55 161.72 62.35
N LEU A 901 -84.21 160.63 62.75
CA LEU A 901 -85.18 160.65 63.88
C LEU A 901 -84.60 160.25 65.25
N ALA A 902 -83.27 160.09 65.34
CA ALA A 902 -82.49 159.87 66.54
C ALA A 902 -82.45 161.06 67.53
N PHE A 903 -83.48 161.91 67.62
CA PHE A 903 -83.38 163.15 68.41
C PHE A 903 -84.57 163.49 69.32
N ALA A 904 -85.69 162.74 69.31
CA ALA A 904 -86.91 163.27 69.93
C ALA A 904 -87.31 162.74 71.33
N ILE A 905 -87.16 161.45 71.70
CA ILE A 905 -87.78 160.96 72.98
C ILE A 905 -86.85 160.13 73.86
N SER A 906 -85.66 160.69 74.08
CA SER A 906 -84.89 160.56 75.34
C SER A 906 -85.57 161.27 76.54
N ILE A 907 -86.88 161.55 76.49
CA ILE A 907 -87.59 162.44 77.44
C ILE A 907 -88.69 161.72 78.26
N ILE A 908 -89.04 160.45 77.96
CA ILE A 908 -89.99 159.64 78.76
C ILE A 908 -89.35 158.28 79.15
N SER A 909 -88.06 158.18 79.45
CA SER A 909 -87.45 158.73 80.66
C SER A 909 -88.34 158.65 81.89
N LEU A 910 -87.76 158.04 82.91
CA LEU A 910 -87.80 158.56 84.28
C LEU A 910 -89.12 158.51 85.06
N LEU A 911 -90.30 158.35 84.45
CA LEU A 911 -91.55 158.62 85.17
C LEU A 911 -92.36 157.42 85.70
N ILE A 912 -92.18 156.18 85.23
CA ILE A 912 -93.00 155.04 85.76
C ILE A 912 -92.19 154.02 86.58
N SER A 913 -90.87 153.98 86.42
CA SER A 913 -89.97 153.34 87.40
C SER A 913 -89.99 154.02 88.79
N LEU A 914 -90.63 155.20 88.92
CA LEU A 914 -90.88 155.87 90.21
C LEU A 914 -92.19 155.43 90.88
N TYR A 915 -93.14 154.77 90.19
CA TYR A 915 -94.48 154.64 90.77
C TYR A 915 -94.66 153.44 91.71
N ILE A 916 -94.33 152.18 91.36
CA ILE A 916 -94.71 151.07 92.27
C ILE A 916 -93.60 150.06 92.51
N VAL A 917 -92.56 150.64 93.11
CA VAL A 917 -91.84 150.08 94.26
C VAL A 917 -92.64 150.26 95.59
N ILE A 918 -93.88 150.78 95.56
CA ILE A 918 -94.66 151.14 96.77
C ILE A 918 -95.52 150.01 97.39
N ARG A 919 -95.80 148.87 96.77
CA ARG A 919 -96.55 147.81 97.48
C ARG A 919 -96.25 146.39 96.98
N ARG A 920 -95.64 145.46 97.74
CA ARG A 920 -94.93 145.50 99.03
C ARG A 920 -94.34 144.10 99.28
N LYS A 921 -93.06 144.05 99.67
CA LYS A 921 -92.46 143.04 100.57
C LYS A 921 -92.98 143.29 102.00
N SER A 922 -93.23 142.23 102.79
CA SER A 922 -93.16 142.11 104.28
C SER A 922 -94.38 141.42 104.97
N SER A 923 -94.30 140.11 105.19
CA SER A 923 -94.49 139.39 106.48
C SER A 923 -94.55 137.88 106.23
N SER A 924 -93.99 137.08 107.15
CA SER A 924 -94.13 135.60 107.31
C SER A 924 -93.67 134.71 106.16
#